data_AF-A0A7K7J0L7-F1
#
_entry.id   AF-A0A7K7J0L7-F1
#
_cell.length_a   1.000
_cell.length_b   1.000
_cell.length_c   1.000
_cell.angle_alpha   90.00
_cell.angle_beta   90.00
_cell.angle_gamma   90.00
#
_symmetry.space_group_name_H-M   'P 1'
#
loop_
_entity.id
_entity.type
_entity.pdbx_description
1 polymer ?
#
loop_
_entity_poly.entity_id
_entity_poly.type
_entity_poly.pdbx_seq_one_letter_code
_entity_poly.pdbx_strand_id
1 'polypeptide(L)'
;TGPMSSECLGDLLRITLSAEYFEDKYLSLFIVDQSGTAWELDEAMAAQCGYAVTYTTCRSIQLRASALSCHSHLEKDVFTVTIQVKASHMPDMSNATTHLKSASCHHGLWSPREIKCENNYMEVSVRREVPQTIKDFAQDETEDWTLVFPQVKAEEASIWQIVFHQPEEKRALLVSNAWSAGYGLNYSDSRVLLRVPYTAAQVQLVEVGVLLLAQQAARLCRSNQIPSLQDQGITFSVLRSSMFYKYQWVILMVDTAVACPVDGVDYMNKTITWTVPKYIPPLSAGMTSFKDVLVEAGVDLHKLSAKEMAARKYVLLNELTAIRMKIPIGAGGGYYKTSVSNGQLGVKYTINLFLEHQWEDNKWGLTKHTIIKEIETPFEQAEVAITSNLNLSAGLMNVTVGTFLPDAELVNLTIEGAVVAVPEAVQHGYLIHRTSYANGSKAYVLQVSLDAPSIKKEYMREDMRAYTLNVTLTFITYPSSETFVVPVTALSAVKDAVLPSATGFCDGRNLHLIITRGNVDQNWLPFISDWHLTREAAQKYNYILRDNGTHLEISVPFLSPHVSYEGFHTSAIKASFYLTLKDDITLAMRRDFSVSCLFSPSELIQCLPNGTVIITAIKLEGGEDLDTALLVLRDRQCKPSLVTERTATFKFNVNTCGTSKKFNSTTVTYENEVLYFRPGNDIPIYQLKFLCFYAIEQTADVPYESKKNPPPSINPGSGCLALSLKLFKEKSYSKPYQESEYPVVKYLREALYFEVELLLPKDARLDLNLDDCWATNSQIQDSLPQWPILTHGCENNKDSYRTIFHKVNYSLRVKFPQHLKRFEVRMFTFVQDTSLLQE
;
A
#
# COMPACT_ATOMS: atom_id res chain seq x y z
N THR A 1 6.56 41.08 13.16
CA THR A 1 5.47 40.25 12.60
C THR A 1 4.72 39.64 13.78
N GLY A 2 3.48 40.08 14.02
CA GLY A 2 2.66 39.55 15.11
C GLY A 2 1.94 38.25 14.70
N PRO A 3 1.25 37.56 15.63
CA PRO A 3 0.51 36.33 15.35
C PRO A 3 -0.66 36.51 14.36
N MET A 4 -1.12 37.75 14.17
CA MET A 4 -2.23 38.11 13.28
C MET A 4 -1.93 39.41 12.52
N SER A 5 -2.23 39.42 11.22
CA SER A 5 -2.23 40.62 10.36
C SER A 5 -3.65 40.97 9.92
N SER A 6 -3.88 42.24 9.59
CA SER A 6 -5.18 42.76 9.17
C SER A 6 -5.03 43.65 7.94
N GLU A 7 -5.98 43.56 7.02
CA GLU A 7 -5.97 44.28 5.75
C GLU A 7 -7.39 44.72 5.36
N CYS A 8 -7.52 45.95 4.87
CA CYS A 8 -8.80 46.52 4.44
C CYS A 8 -8.96 46.36 2.92
N LEU A 9 -10.06 45.73 2.50
CA LEU A 9 -10.37 45.38 1.12
C LEU A 9 -11.71 46.00 0.72
N GLY A 10 -11.80 47.33 0.85
CA GLY A 10 -13.04 48.08 0.68
C GLY A 10 -13.98 47.91 1.87
N ASP A 11 -15.16 47.37 1.63
CA ASP A 11 -16.18 47.07 2.65
C ASP A 11 -15.98 45.71 3.34
N LEU A 12 -14.81 45.10 3.16
CA LEU A 12 -14.39 43.85 3.80
C LEU A 12 -13.08 44.07 4.57
N LEU A 13 -13.03 43.55 5.80
CA LEU A 13 -11.80 43.42 6.56
C LEU A 13 -11.32 41.97 6.48
N ARG A 14 -10.06 41.76 6.11
CA ARG A 14 -9.40 40.46 6.15
C ARG A 14 -8.41 40.41 7.31
N ILE A 15 -8.54 39.40 8.16
CA ILE A 15 -7.58 39.08 9.22
C ILE A 15 -6.95 37.73 8.89
N THR A 16 -5.62 37.68 8.85
CA THR A 16 -4.84 36.48 8.55
C THR A 16 -4.09 36.04 9.80
N LEU A 17 -4.26 34.78 10.18
CA LEU A 17 -3.55 34.16 11.28
C LEU A 17 -2.23 33.56 10.75
N SER A 18 -1.13 33.82 11.44
CA SER A 18 0.19 33.30 11.07
C SER A 18 0.24 31.79 11.26
N ALA A 19 0.48 31.07 10.17
CA ALA A 19 0.65 29.62 10.17
C ALA A 19 1.78 29.15 11.10
N GLU A 20 2.93 29.83 11.08
CA GLU A 20 4.10 29.49 11.90
C GLU A 20 3.82 29.65 13.39
N TYR A 21 3.02 30.65 13.77
CA TYR A 21 2.74 30.92 15.19
C TYR A 21 1.73 29.95 15.81
N PHE A 22 0.76 29.51 15.00
CA PHE A 22 -0.31 28.62 15.40
C PHE A 22 -0.07 27.17 14.99
N GLU A 23 1.16 26.83 14.59
CA GLU A 23 1.55 25.47 14.25
C GLU A 23 1.29 24.50 15.42
N ASP A 24 0.67 23.35 15.12
CA ASP A 24 0.33 22.29 16.08
C ASP A 24 -0.52 22.73 17.28
N LYS A 25 -1.40 23.73 17.07
CA LYS A 25 -2.39 24.19 18.04
C LYS A 25 -3.81 24.06 17.49
N TYR A 26 -4.75 23.65 18.34
CA TYR A 26 -6.18 23.76 18.12
C TYR A 26 -6.62 25.20 18.33
N LEU A 27 -7.51 25.70 17.47
CA LEU A 27 -7.97 27.09 17.48
C LEU A 27 -9.49 27.19 17.66
N SER A 28 -9.93 28.10 18.52
CA SER A 28 -11.33 28.57 18.58
C SER A 28 -11.37 30.07 18.31
N LEU A 29 -12.27 30.46 17.41
CA LEU A 29 -12.42 31.84 16.94
C LEU A 29 -13.62 32.49 17.62
N PHE A 30 -13.45 33.72 18.09
CA PHE A 30 -14.50 34.51 18.73
C PHE A 30 -14.51 35.94 18.19
N ILE A 31 -15.70 36.54 18.11
CA ILE A 31 -15.89 37.97 17.84
C ILE A 31 -16.21 38.69 19.14
N VAL A 32 -15.53 39.79 19.41
CA VAL A 32 -15.72 40.58 20.62
C VAL A 32 -16.59 41.79 20.32
N ASP A 33 -17.69 41.94 21.05
CA ASP A 33 -18.60 43.06 20.90
C ASP A 33 -18.16 44.31 21.66
N GLN A 34 -18.93 45.40 21.54
CA GLN A 34 -18.63 46.69 22.17
C GLN A 34 -18.67 46.66 23.71
N SER A 35 -19.36 45.67 24.30
CA SER A 35 -19.39 45.44 25.75
C SER A 35 -18.20 44.62 26.25
N GLY A 36 -17.37 44.10 25.34
CA GLY A 36 -16.26 43.20 25.64
C GLY A 36 -16.66 41.72 25.72
N THR A 37 -17.89 41.36 25.34
CA THR A 37 -18.35 39.97 25.35
C THR A 37 -17.84 39.23 24.12
N ALA A 38 -17.25 38.05 24.31
CA ALA A 38 -16.71 37.22 23.24
C ALA A 38 -17.74 36.16 22.80
N TRP A 39 -18.18 36.25 21.54
CA TRP A 39 -19.14 35.36 20.89
C TRP A 39 -18.40 34.35 20.02
N GLU A 40 -18.67 33.06 20.21
CA GLU A 40 -18.03 32.00 19.41
C GLU A 40 -18.45 32.12 17.93
N LEU A 41 -17.48 32.01 17.03
CA LEU A 41 -17.69 32.12 15.60
C LEU A 41 -17.74 30.73 14.96
N ASP A 42 -18.89 30.09 15.04
CA ASP A 42 -19.21 28.88 14.28
C ASP A 42 -19.70 29.21 12.85
N GLU A 43 -19.94 28.19 12.03
CA GLU A 43 -20.34 28.37 10.62
C GLU A 43 -21.69 29.08 10.47
N ALA A 44 -22.64 28.79 11.36
CA ALA A 44 -23.99 29.37 11.33
C ALA A 44 -23.95 30.85 11.71
N MET A 45 -23.28 31.18 12.83
CA MET A 45 -23.03 32.54 13.27
C MET A 45 -22.24 33.31 12.22
N ALA A 46 -21.23 32.69 11.60
CA ALA A 46 -20.44 33.37 10.58
C ALA A 46 -21.31 33.81 9.38
N ALA A 47 -22.10 32.90 8.81
CA ALA A 47 -22.98 33.22 7.69
C ALA A 47 -24.08 34.24 8.07
N GLN A 48 -24.69 34.08 9.24
CA GLN A 48 -25.75 34.97 9.72
C GLN A 48 -25.22 36.38 10.03
N CYS A 49 -23.98 36.49 10.51
CA CYS A 49 -23.39 37.74 10.97
C CYS A 49 -22.38 38.39 10.03
N GLY A 50 -22.21 37.86 8.81
CA GLY A 50 -21.39 38.50 7.78
C GLY A 50 -19.90 38.25 7.92
N TYR A 51 -19.54 37.07 8.42
CA TYR A 51 -18.18 36.57 8.53
C TYR A 51 -17.98 35.35 7.63
N ALA A 52 -16.76 35.20 7.11
CA ALA A 52 -16.34 34.01 6.38
C ALA A 52 -14.96 33.57 6.87
N VAL A 53 -14.79 32.27 7.09
CA VAL A 53 -13.52 31.69 7.53
C VAL A 53 -13.04 30.72 6.45
N THR A 54 -11.82 30.92 5.96
CA THR A 54 -11.20 30.05 4.96
C THR A 54 -9.84 29.54 5.45
N TYR A 55 -9.55 28.29 5.12
CA TYR A 55 -8.29 27.61 5.47
C TYR A 55 -7.43 27.50 4.22
N THR A 56 -6.23 28.09 4.25
CA THR A 56 -5.29 28.03 3.13
C THR A 56 -4.32 26.85 3.26
N THR A 57 -3.66 26.48 2.16
CA THR A 57 -2.72 25.34 2.05
C THR A 57 -1.54 25.36 3.01
N CYS A 58 -1.16 26.53 3.54
CA CYS A 58 -0.03 26.65 4.46
C CYS A 58 -0.44 26.64 5.95
N ARG A 59 -1.56 26.02 6.34
CA ARG A 59 -2.12 26.13 7.72
C ARG A 59 -2.46 27.57 8.14
N SER A 60 -2.57 28.52 7.22
CA SER A 60 -2.98 29.90 7.55
C SER A 60 -4.50 30.03 7.46
N ILE A 61 -5.11 30.60 8.50
CA ILE A 61 -6.55 30.85 8.56
C ILE A 61 -6.79 32.30 8.14
N GLN A 62 -7.71 32.51 7.21
CA GLN A 62 -8.18 33.83 6.82
C GLN A 62 -9.61 34.01 7.27
N LEU A 63 -9.86 35.10 7.99
CA LEU A 63 -11.19 35.52 8.39
C LEU A 63 -11.53 36.81 7.67
N ARG A 64 -12.66 36.81 6.97
CA ARG A 64 -13.24 37.99 6.32
C ARG A 64 -14.46 38.47 7.09
N ALA A 65 -14.57 39.77 7.32
CA ALA A 65 -15.70 40.41 7.98
C ALA A 65 -16.27 41.51 7.08
N SER A 66 -17.59 41.49 6.86
CA SER A 66 -18.33 42.57 6.19
C SER A 66 -18.34 43.83 7.05
N ALA A 67 -18.33 45.01 6.42
CA ALA A 67 -18.46 46.30 7.11
C ALA A 67 -19.75 46.41 7.93
N LEU A 68 -20.78 45.63 7.58
CA LEU A 68 -22.06 45.56 8.28
C LEU A 68 -22.18 44.32 9.19
N SER A 69 -21.05 43.68 9.55
CA SER A 69 -21.04 42.45 10.33
C SER A 69 -21.59 42.65 11.75
N CYS A 70 -22.15 41.59 12.37
CA CYS A 70 -22.63 41.69 13.75
C CYS A 70 -21.48 42.02 14.70
N HIS A 71 -21.76 42.74 15.78
CA HIS A 71 -20.75 43.12 16.79
C HIS A 71 -19.61 44.00 16.26
N SER A 72 -19.65 44.42 14.99
CA SER A 72 -18.76 45.46 14.48
C SER A 72 -19.18 46.82 15.02
N HIS A 73 -18.22 47.71 15.22
CA HIS A 73 -18.45 49.09 15.59
C HIS A 73 -18.33 49.96 14.34
N LEU A 74 -19.45 50.50 13.86
CA LEU A 74 -19.49 51.40 12.72
C LEU A 74 -19.65 52.85 13.21
N GLU A 75 -18.62 53.67 12.99
CA GLU A 75 -18.63 55.10 13.27
C GLU A 75 -18.36 55.88 11.96
N LYS A 76 -19.37 56.61 11.47
CA LYS A 76 -19.35 57.29 10.17
C LYS A 76 -19.00 56.34 9.02
N ASP A 77 -17.79 56.47 8.47
CA ASP A 77 -17.25 55.68 7.36
C ASP A 77 -16.24 54.61 7.80
N VAL A 78 -15.98 54.49 9.12
CA VAL A 78 -15.02 53.54 9.68
C VAL A 78 -15.74 52.42 10.43
N PHE A 79 -15.50 51.18 10.05
CA PHE A 79 -15.94 50.01 10.80
C PHE A 79 -14.77 49.32 11.48
N THR A 80 -14.98 48.92 12.74
CA THR A 80 -13.98 48.23 13.56
C THR A 80 -14.49 46.86 13.96
N VAL A 81 -13.67 45.84 13.77
CA VAL A 81 -13.96 44.47 14.19
C VAL A 81 -12.87 44.02 15.13
N THR A 82 -13.28 43.37 16.23
CA THR A 82 -12.36 42.80 17.21
C THR A 82 -12.55 41.30 17.26
N ILE A 83 -11.44 40.57 17.08
CA ILE A 83 -11.40 39.11 17.05
C ILE A 83 -10.54 38.61 18.18
N GLN A 84 -11.03 37.58 18.85
CA GLN A 84 -10.32 36.85 19.87
C GLN A 84 -10.08 35.41 19.40
N VAL A 85 -8.82 34.98 19.39
CA VAL A 85 -8.40 33.64 19.03
C VAL A 85 -7.89 32.94 20.27
N LYS A 86 -8.50 31.81 20.64
CA LYS A 86 -7.98 30.91 21.67
C LYS A 86 -7.19 29.80 21.00
N ALA A 87 -5.98 29.53 21.47
CA ALA A 87 -5.09 28.51 20.92
C ALA A 87 -4.59 27.56 22.01
N SER A 88 -4.68 26.24 21.81
CA SER A 88 -4.14 25.24 22.75
C SER A 88 -3.44 24.09 22.01
N HIS A 89 -2.43 23.48 22.64
CA HIS A 89 -1.84 22.23 22.15
C HIS A 89 -2.70 21.00 22.47
N MET A 90 -3.74 21.16 23.29
CA MET A 90 -4.68 20.09 23.64
C MET A 90 -6.04 20.31 22.97
N PRO A 91 -6.69 19.24 22.47
CA PRO A 91 -7.97 19.34 21.75
C PRO A 91 -9.13 19.83 22.63
N ASP A 92 -9.05 19.67 23.94
CA ASP A 92 -10.05 20.11 24.91
C ASP A 92 -9.96 21.62 25.25
N MET A 93 -9.04 22.35 24.61
CA MET A 93 -8.76 23.77 24.86
C MET A 93 -8.32 24.09 26.29
N SER A 94 -7.88 23.09 27.07
CA SER A 94 -7.28 23.34 28.37
C SER A 94 -5.97 24.13 28.22
N ASN A 95 -5.70 25.06 29.15
CA ASN A 95 -4.56 26.00 29.09
C ASN A 95 -4.44 26.85 27.81
N ALA A 96 -5.57 27.15 27.14
CA ALA A 96 -5.54 27.94 25.91
C ALA A 96 -4.98 29.37 26.12
N THR A 97 -4.08 29.79 25.24
CA THR A 97 -3.61 31.18 25.14
C THR A 97 -4.59 32.01 24.33
N THR A 98 -4.94 33.18 24.84
CA THR A 98 -5.88 34.09 24.17
C THR A 98 -5.13 35.20 23.45
N HIS A 99 -5.44 35.40 22.17
CA HIS A 99 -4.88 36.46 21.34
C HIS A 99 -6.00 37.36 20.85
N LEU A 100 -5.85 38.67 21.01
CA LEU A 100 -6.84 39.66 20.58
C LEU A 100 -6.29 40.49 19.42
N LYS A 101 -7.12 40.72 18.40
CA LYS A 101 -6.80 41.60 17.27
C LYS A 101 -8.00 42.48 16.96
N SER A 102 -7.82 43.79 17.09
CA SER A 102 -8.78 44.78 16.60
C SER A 102 -8.23 45.43 15.34
N ALA A 103 -9.09 45.66 14.35
CA ALA A 103 -8.74 46.33 13.12
C ALA A 103 -9.90 47.21 12.64
N SER A 104 -9.55 48.41 12.17
CA SER A 104 -10.48 49.43 11.69
C SER A 104 -10.24 49.71 10.22
N CYS A 105 -11.32 49.77 9.43
CA CYS A 105 -11.27 49.98 7.99
C CYS A 105 -12.27 51.05 7.55
N HIS A 106 -11.87 51.85 6.56
CA HIS A 106 -12.79 52.77 5.89
C HIS A 106 -13.60 52.01 4.84
N HIS A 107 -14.92 52.11 4.89
CA HIS A 107 -15.78 51.60 3.82
C HIS A 107 -15.98 52.65 2.72
N GLY A 108 -16.20 52.21 1.48
CA GLY A 108 -16.48 53.10 0.36
C GLY A 108 -17.88 53.75 0.42
N LEU A 109 -18.17 54.63 -0.53
CA LEU A 109 -19.52 55.16 -0.73
C LEU A 109 -20.47 54.02 -1.13
N TRP A 110 -21.53 53.83 -0.35
CA TRP A 110 -22.51 52.78 -0.60
C TRP A 110 -23.36 53.06 -1.85
N SER A 111 -23.46 52.10 -2.76
CA SER A 111 -24.43 52.16 -3.86
C SER A 111 -25.86 52.03 -3.33
N PRO A 112 -26.89 52.56 -4.02
CA PRO A 112 -28.30 52.40 -3.66
C PRO A 112 -28.69 50.94 -3.36
N ARG A 113 -28.19 49.99 -4.16
CA ARG A 113 -28.33 48.55 -3.91
C ARG A 113 -26.99 47.86 -4.02
N GLU A 114 -26.64 47.06 -3.02
CA GLU A 114 -25.44 46.22 -3.02
C GLU A 114 -25.80 44.77 -2.79
N ILE A 115 -25.22 43.90 -3.61
CA ILE A 115 -25.38 42.45 -3.54
C ILE A 115 -23.98 41.85 -3.45
N LYS A 116 -23.79 40.94 -2.49
CA LYS A 116 -22.52 40.26 -2.28
C LYS A 116 -22.73 38.76 -2.19
N CYS A 117 -21.96 38.02 -2.98
CA CYS A 117 -21.87 36.57 -2.92
C CYS A 117 -20.54 36.23 -2.26
N GLU A 118 -20.59 35.90 -0.98
CA GLU A 118 -19.46 35.36 -0.24
C GLU A 118 -19.50 33.82 -0.32
N ASN A 119 -18.44 33.15 0.13
CA ASN A 119 -18.33 31.69 0.07
C ASN A 119 -19.42 30.95 0.87
N ASN A 120 -19.86 31.48 2.02
CA ASN A 120 -20.81 30.83 2.93
C ASN A 120 -22.18 31.52 3.03
N TYR A 121 -22.33 32.76 2.56
CA TYR A 121 -23.61 33.48 2.54
C TYR A 121 -23.77 34.41 1.33
N MET A 122 -25.03 34.76 1.08
CA MET A 122 -25.43 35.83 0.17
C MET A 122 -25.92 37.03 0.98
N GLU A 123 -25.54 38.24 0.59
CA GLU A 123 -25.89 39.48 1.29
C GLU A 123 -26.50 40.48 0.30
N VAL A 124 -27.59 41.13 0.72
CA VAL A 124 -28.18 42.25 -0.01
C VAL A 124 -28.44 43.41 0.94
N SER A 125 -27.97 44.59 0.55
CA SER A 125 -28.06 45.82 1.31
C SER A 125 -28.68 46.89 0.43
N VAL A 126 -29.84 47.42 0.82
CA VAL A 126 -30.61 48.39 0.03
C VAL A 126 -30.76 49.68 0.81
N ARG A 127 -30.53 50.82 0.14
CA ARG A 127 -30.74 52.15 0.69
C ARG A 127 -32.23 52.34 0.98
N ARG A 128 -32.50 52.89 2.16
CA ARG A 128 -33.84 53.35 2.55
C ARG A 128 -34.12 54.65 1.83
N GLU A 129 -35.06 54.60 0.89
CA GLU A 129 -35.65 55.79 0.31
C GLU A 129 -37.07 55.93 0.85
N VAL A 130 -37.28 56.94 1.69
CA VAL A 130 -38.61 57.39 2.08
C VAL A 130 -39.03 58.46 1.06
N PRO A 131 -40.09 58.23 0.27
CA PRO A 131 -40.59 59.20 -0.70
C PRO A 131 -40.79 60.58 -0.06
N GLN A 132 -40.41 61.65 -0.75
CA GLN A 132 -40.49 63.00 -0.21
C GLN A 132 -41.93 63.36 0.22
N THR A 133 -42.93 62.92 -0.55
CA THR A 133 -44.36 63.08 -0.22
C THR A 133 -44.74 62.50 1.16
N ILE A 134 -44.08 61.42 1.59
CA ILE A 134 -44.31 60.79 2.90
C ILE A 134 -43.55 61.54 3.99
N LYS A 135 -42.36 62.08 3.69
CA LYS A 135 -41.63 62.96 4.61
C LYS A 135 -42.37 64.27 4.86
N ASP A 136 -42.98 64.83 3.82
CA ASP A 136 -43.77 66.05 3.90
C ASP A 136 -45.06 65.80 4.70
N PHE A 137 -45.76 64.67 4.46
CA PHE A 137 -46.93 64.25 5.25
C PHE A 137 -46.61 64.00 6.73
N ALA A 138 -45.41 63.51 7.02
CA ALA A 138 -44.90 63.25 8.37
C ALA A 138 -44.44 64.51 9.11
N GLN A 139 -44.11 65.58 8.38
CA GLN A 139 -43.67 66.87 8.93
C GLN A 139 -44.82 67.86 9.13
N ASP A 140 -45.96 67.66 8.46
CA ASP A 140 -47.14 68.55 8.54
C ASP A 140 -48.04 68.28 9.76
N GLU A 141 -47.50 67.68 10.84
CA GLU A 141 -48.23 67.51 12.10
C GLU A 141 -48.13 68.76 12.98
N THR A 142 -49.31 69.30 13.31
CA THR A 142 -49.54 70.30 14.34
C THR A 142 -49.06 69.83 15.72
N GLU A 143 -48.50 70.75 16.51
CA GLU A 143 -47.90 70.53 17.84
C GLU A 143 -48.79 69.75 18.85
N ASP A 144 -50.11 69.65 18.62
CA ASP A 144 -51.09 69.04 19.54
C ASP A 144 -51.01 67.52 19.70
N TRP A 145 -50.47 66.76 18.73
CA TRP A 145 -50.34 65.30 18.87
C TRP A 145 -49.19 64.87 19.80
N THR A 146 -48.27 65.79 20.12
CA THR A 146 -47.11 65.50 20.99
C THR A 146 -47.45 65.33 22.48
N LEU A 147 -48.68 65.67 22.90
CA LEU A 147 -49.16 65.57 24.29
C LEU A 147 -49.95 64.30 24.59
N VAL A 148 -50.48 63.59 23.57
CA VAL A 148 -51.34 62.42 23.77
C VAL A 148 -50.55 61.09 23.75
N PHE A 149 -49.39 61.07 23.09
CA PHE A 149 -48.53 59.88 23.03
C PHE A 149 -47.05 60.22 23.29
N PRO A 150 -46.63 60.40 24.56
CA PRO A 150 -45.21 60.55 24.89
C PRO A 150 -44.38 59.31 24.51
N GLN A 151 -45.04 58.15 24.38
CA GLN A 151 -44.44 56.85 24.12
C GLN A 151 -44.11 56.59 22.63
N VAL A 152 -44.64 57.38 21.69
CA VAL A 152 -44.42 57.14 20.25
C VAL A 152 -43.09 57.74 19.76
N LYS A 153 -42.42 58.57 20.58
CA LYS A 153 -41.07 59.09 20.26
C LYS A 153 -39.96 58.02 20.32
N ALA A 154 -40.27 56.79 20.70
CA ALA A 154 -39.30 55.69 20.78
C ALA A 154 -39.88 54.30 20.46
N GLU A 155 -40.81 54.17 19.52
CA GLU A 155 -40.94 52.90 18.79
C GLU A 155 -40.04 52.98 17.57
N GLU A 156 -38.83 52.45 17.73
CA GLU A 156 -37.80 52.31 16.70
C GLU A 156 -38.42 51.81 15.38
N ALA A 157 -37.98 52.40 14.26
CA ALA A 157 -38.28 51.95 12.92
C ALA A 157 -37.74 50.53 12.69
N SER A 158 -38.45 49.52 13.21
CA SER A 158 -38.05 48.12 13.17
C SER A 158 -38.63 47.44 11.93
N ILE A 159 -37.83 46.55 11.35
CA ILE A 159 -38.34 45.56 10.41
C ILE A 159 -39.21 44.63 11.24
N TRP A 160 -40.48 44.48 10.87
CA TRP A 160 -41.40 43.62 11.62
C TRP A 160 -41.69 42.31 10.86
N GLN A 161 -41.50 42.29 9.53
CA GLN A 161 -41.80 41.12 8.70
C GLN A 161 -40.93 41.03 7.44
N ILE A 162 -40.54 39.81 7.08
CA ILE A 162 -39.99 39.43 5.78
C ILE A 162 -40.97 38.50 5.05
N VAL A 163 -41.15 38.72 3.75
CA VAL A 163 -41.99 37.87 2.89
C VAL A 163 -41.13 37.25 1.82
N PHE A 164 -41.10 35.92 1.79
CA PHE A 164 -40.44 35.12 0.76
C PHE A 164 -41.44 34.83 -0.36
N HIS A 165 -41.04 35.12 -1.59
CA HIS A 165 -41.86 34.92 -2.78
C HIS A 165 -41.44 33.61 -3.47
N GLN A 166 -42.04 32.49 -3.06
CA GLN A 166 -41.84 31.21 -3.72
C GLN A 166 -42.88 31.04 -4.86
N PRO A 167 -42.60 30.21 -5.88
CA PRO A 167 -43.52 30.00 -7.00
C PRO A 167 -44.90 29.47 -6.59
N GLU A 168 -44.95 28.65 -5.53
CA GLU A 168 -46.14 27.93 -5.09
C GLU A 168 -46.89 28.65 -3.95
N GLU A 169 -46.18 29.38 -3.08
CA GLU A 169 -46.77 30.08 -1.94
C GLU A 169 -45.94 31.31 -1.52
N LYS A 170 -46.58 32.33 -0.93
CA LYS A 170 -45.90 33.42 -0.24
C LYS A 170 -45.78 33.09 1.25
N ARG A 171 -44.56 32.97 1.75
CA ARG A 171 -44.31 32.68 3.17
C ARG A 171 -43.82 33.93 3.89
N ALA A 172 -44.51 34.36 4.92
CA ALA A 172 -44.11 35.49 5.73
C ALA A 172 -43.55 35.04 7.09
N LEU A 173 -42.43 35.62 7.52
CA LEU A 173 -41.85 35.40 8.84
C LEU A 173 -41.68 36.74 9.57
N LEU A 174 -41.92 36.72 10.88
CA LEU A 174 -41.46 37.79 11.77
C LEU A 174 -39.93 37.77 11.84
N VAL A 175 -39.31 38.92 12.10
CA VAL A 175 -37.85 39.05 12.13
C VAL A 175 -37.19 38.13 13.15
N SER A 176 -37.79 37.96 14.34
CA SER A 176 -37.30 37.01 15.35
C SER A 176 -37.30 35.57 14.84
N ASN A 177 -38.36 35.16 14.16
CA ASN A 177 -38.47 33.81 13.60
C ASN A 177 -37.52 33.61 12.41
N ALA A 178 -37.30 34.64 11.60
CA ALA A 178 -36.31 34.60 10.53
C ALA A 178 -34.88 34.53 11.10
N TRP A 179 -34.58 35.30 12.16
CA TRP A 179 -33.31 35.21 12.87
C TRP A 179 -33.07 33.80 13.43
N SER A 180 -34.05 33.23 14.12
CA SER A 180 -33.97 31.84 14.62
C SER A 180 -33.87 30.79 13.51
N ALA A 181 -34.23 31.14 12.27
CA ALA A 181 -34.07 30.29 11.10
C ALA A 181 -32.72 30.50 10.37
N GLY A 182 -31.80 31.29 10.95
CA GLY A 182 -30.44 31.52 10.44
C GLY A 182 -30.29 32.69 9.48
N TYR A 183 -31.35 33.48 9.26
CA TYR A 183 -31.26 34.70 8.44
C TYR A 183 -30.64 35.84 9.24
N GLY A 184 -29.69 36.55 8.64
CA GLY A 184 -29.12 37.77 9.23
C GLY A 184 -29.91 38.98 8.77
N LEU A 185 -30.73 39.56 9.65
CA LEU A 185 -31.48 40.77 9.33
C LEU A 185 -30.93 41.92 10.16
N ASN A 186 -30.58 43.01 9.50
CA ASN A 186 -30.17 44.22 10.19
C ASN A 186 -30.84 45.43 9.54
N TYR A 187 -31.12 46.45 10.36
CA TYR A 187 -31.61 47.73 9.88
C TYR A 187 -30.71 48.84 10.43
N SER A 188 -30.49 49.84 9.61
CA SER A 188 -29.86 51.09 10.01
C SER A 188 -30.76 52.25 9.60
N ASP A 189 -30.41 53.46 10.04
CA ASP A 189 -31.13 54.68 9.64
C ASP A 189 -31.17 54.89 8.13
N SER A 190 -30.17 54.36 7.41
CA SER A 190 -30.03 54.58 5.97
C SER A 190 -30.21 53.34 5.09
N ARG A 191 -30.17 52.12 5.64
CA ARG A 191 -30.19 50.87 4.84
C ARG A 191 -30.90 49.69 5.52
N VAL A 192 -31.42 48.78 4.71
CA VAL A 192 -31.94 47.46 5.10
C VAL A 192 -30.97 46.39 4.60
N LEU A 193 -30.62 45.44 5.48
CA LEU A 193 -29.69 44.36 5.21
C LEU A 193 -30.35 43.00 5.41
N LEU A 194 -30.11 42.10 4.45
CA LEU A 194 -30.48 40.69 4.54
C LEU A 194 -29.28 39.82 4.19
N ARG A 195 -28.96 38.86 5.06
CA ARG A 195 -28.00 37.78 4.85
C ARG A 195 -28.69 36.44 4.85
N VAL A 196 -28.26 35.60 3.93
CA VAL A 196 -28.89 34.32 3.64
C VAL A 196 -27.78 33.27 3.49
N PRO A 197 -27.69 32.27 4.37
CA PRO A 197 -26.81 31.14 4.12
C PRO A 197 -27.31 30.37 2.89
N TYR A 198 -26.40 29.82 2.08
CA TYR A 198 -26.79 29.06 0.88
C TYR A 198 -27.64 27.82 1.20
N THR A 199 -27.58 27.34 2.44
CA THR A 199 -28.33 26.19 2.97
C THR A 199 -29.75 26.55 3.45
N ALA A 200 -30.16 27.83 3.42
CA ALA A 200 -31.46 28.25 3.91
C ALA A 200 -32.62 27.65 3.10
N ALA A 201 -33.68 27.19 3.77
CA ALA A 201 -34.77 26.42 3.16
C ALA A 201 -35.54 27.15 2.05
N GLN A 202 -35.54 28.49 2.05
CA GLN A 202 -36.25 29.30 1.07
C GLN A 202 -35.41 29.65 -0.18
N VAL A 203 -34.13 29.26 -0.21
CA VAL A 203 -33.23 29.45 -1.36
C VAL A 203 -33.60 28.45 -2.46
N GLN A 204 -33.64 28.93 -3.70
CA GLN A 204 -33.95 28.13 -4.89
C GLN A 204 -32.77 28.11 -5.84
N LEU A 205 -32.55 26.97 -6.48
CA LEU A 205 -31.61 26.86 -7.59
C LEU A 205 -32.34 27.20 -8.89
N VAL A 206 -31.88 28.22 -9.59
CA VAL A 206 -32.45 28.69 -10.86
C VAL A 206 -31.38 28.66 -11.94
N GLU A 207 -31.66 27.95 -13.02
CA GLU A 207 -30.78 27.94 -14.19
C GLU A 207 -31.04 29.18 -15.07
N VAL A 208 -29.99 29.93 -15.37
CA VAL A 208 -30.03 31.15 -16.17
C VAL A 208 -29.26 30.91 -17.46
N GLY A 209 -29.99 30.70 -18.57
CA GLY A 209 -29.40 30.44 -19.88
C GLY A 209 -28.90 31.70 -20.59
N VAL A 210 -27.61 31.78 -20.92
CA VAL A 210 -26.99 32.93 -21.61
C VAL A 210 -27.67 33.20 -22.98
N LEU A 211 -28.10 32.16 -23.68
CA LEU A 211 -28.80 32.27 -24.99
C LEU A 211 -30.25 32.75 -24.88
N LEU A 212 -30.98 32.31 -23.84
CA LEU A 212 -32.35 32.75 -23.56
C LEU A 212 -32.36 34.26 -23.19
N LEU A 213 -31.30 34.72 -22.52
CA LEU A 213 -31.08 36.13 -22.24
C LEU A 213 -30.72 36.93 -23.48
N ALA A 214 -29.95 36.38 -24.43
CA ALA A 214 -29.71 37.03 -25.72
C ALA A 214 -31.02 37.29 -26.48
N GLN A 215 -31.98 36.35 -26.43
CA GLN A 215 -33.30 36.51 -27.05
C GLN A 215 -34.20 37.53 -26.32
N GLN A 216 -34.16 37.60 -24.99
CA GLN A 216 -34.89 38.62 -24.20
C GLN A 216 -34.23 40.01 -24.29
N ALA A 217 -32.90 40.09 -24.25
CA ALA A 217 -32.13 41.32 -24.42
C ALA A 217 -32.23 41.86 -25.85
N ALA A 218 -32.28 41.02 -26.88
CA ALA A 218 -32.56 41.44 -28.26
C ALA A 218 -33.94 42.09 -28.41
N ARG A 219 -34.95 41.64 -27.65
CA ARG A 219 -36.28 42.31 -27.56
C ARG A 219 -36.22 43.67 -26.88
N LEU A 220 -35.32 43.85 -25.90
CA LEU A 220 -35.10 45.12 -25.20
C LEU A 220 -34.17 46.10 -25.97
N CYS A 221 -33.22 45.61 -26.75
CA CYS A 221 -32.16 46.40 -27.41
C CYS A 221 -32.29 46.55 -28.94
N ARG A 222 -33.37 46.05 -29.57
CA ARG A 222 -33.70 46.29 -30.99
C ARG A 222 -32.56 45.94 -31.98
N SER A 223 -31.86 44.82 -31.77
CA SER A 223 -30.77 44.33 -32.66
C SER A 223 -31.08 42.92 -33.20
N ASN A 224 -30.86 42.70 -34.50
CA ASN A 224 -31.34 41.53 -35.27
C ASN A 224 -30.29 40.45 -35.57
N GLN A 225 -29.19 40.35 -34.81
CA GLN A 225 -28.14 39.37 -35.11
C GLN A 225 -27.89 38.44 -33.91
N ILE A 226 -28.32 37.18 -34.02
CA ILE A 226 -28.14 36.13 -33.00
C ILE A 226 -27.09 35.14 -33.52
N PRO A 227 -25.91 35.03 -32.89
CA PRO A 227 -24.97 33.95 -33.20
C PRO A 227 -25.47 32.63 -32.61
N SER A 228 -25.31 31.55 -33.37
CA SER A 228 -25.50 30.19 -32.89
C SER A 228 -24.33 29.79 -31.99
N LEU A 229 -24.51 29.83 -30.67
CA LEU A 229 -23.65 29.15 -29.71
C LEU A 229 -24.47 28.18 -28.87
N GLN A 230 -23.88 27.04 -28.58
CA GLN A 230 -24.44 26.01 -27.72
C GLN A 230 -23.99 26.32 -26.29
N ASP A 231 -24.84 26.96 -25.48
CA ASP A 231 -24.52 27.33 -24.09
C ASP A 231 -25.38 26.52 -23.11
N GLN A 232 -24.73 25.87 -22.15
CA GLN A 232 -25.34 25.35 -20.93
C GLN A 232 -25.77 26.55 -20.05
N GLY A 233 -26.89 26.45 -19.34
CA GLY A 233 -27.31 27.50 -18.42
C GLY A 233 -26.46 27.52 -17.16
N ILE A 234 -26.33 28.69 -16.53
CA ILE A 234 -25.57 28.86 -15.29
C ILE A 234 -26.54 28.80 -14.12
N THR A 235 -26.27 27.94 -13.14
CA THR A 235 -27.11 27.78 -11.96
C THR A 235 -26.82 28.87 -10.92
N PHE A 236 -27.88 29.50 -10.42
CA PHE A 236 -27.84 30.51 -9.35
C PHE A 236 -28.60 30.02 -8.12
N SER A 237 -28.05 30.25 -6.94
CA SER A 237 -28.79 30.26 -5.69
C SER A 237 -29.52 31.59 -5.57
N VAL A 238 -30.84 31.54 -5.43
CA VAL A 238 -31.73 32.70 -5.52
C VAL A 238 -32.65 32.73 -4.31
N LEU A 239 -32.76 33.90 -3.69
CA LEU A 239 -33.82 34.20 -2.74
C LEU A 239 -34.60 35.42 -3.24
N ARG A 240 -35.89 35.22 -3.55
CA ARG A 240 -36.81 36.33 -3.82
C ARG A 240 -37.52 36.70 -2.52
N SER A 241 -37.28 37.92 -2.02
CA SER A 241 -37.87 38.36 -0.77
C SER A 241 -38.18 39.85 -0.78
N SER A 242 -39.12 40.26 0.08
CA SER A 242 -39.36 41.66 0.38
C SER A 242 -39.43 41.87 1.89
N MET A 243 -38.81 42.95 2.36
CA MET A 243 -38.79 43.31 3.77
C MET A 243 -39.68 44.51 4.03
N PHE A 244 -40.46 44.45 5.09
CA PHE A 244 -41.37 45.52 5.51
C PHE A 244 -40.82 46.19 6.76
N TYR A 245 -40.62 47.51 6.68
CA TYR A 245 -40.19 48.32 7.81
C TYR A 245 -41.19 49.44 8.09
N LYS A 246 -41.33 49.77 9.37
CA LYS A 246 -42.21 50.85 9.85
C LYS A 246 -41.44 52.18 9.82
N TYR A 247 -42.01 53.21 9.22
CA TYR A 247 -41.55 54.59 9.31
C TYR A 247 -42.70 55.43 9.87
N GLN A 248 -42.61 55.77 11.17
CA GLN A 248 -43.71 56.33 11.95
C GLN A 248 -44.99 55.47 11.86
N TRP A 249 -46.06 55.92 11.21
CA TRP A 249 -47.29 55.15 10.99
C TRP A 249 -47.37 54.48 9.60
N VAL A 250 -46.37 54.68 8.73
CA VAL A 250 -46.35 54.13 7.37
C VAL A 250 -45.50 52.87 7.30
N ILE A 251 -45.99 51.85 6.57
CA ILE A 251 -45.25 50.63 6.28
C ILE A 251 -44.65 50.75 4.88
N LEU A 252 -43.33 50.63 4.78
CA LEU A 252 -42.59 50.67 3.52
C LEU A 252 -42.05 49.28 3.19
N MET A 253 -42.08 48.93 1.91
CA MET A 253 -41.62 47.66 1.38
C MET A 253 -40.31 47.85 0.60
N VAL A 254 -39.32 47.00 0.87
CA VAL A 254 -38.04 46.98 0.15
C VAL A 254 -37.88 45.63 -0.54
N ASP A 255 -37.48 45.67 -1.81
CA ASP A 255 -37.12 44.47 -2.56
C ASP A 255 -35.71 44.02 -2.13
N THR A 256 -35.64 42.86 -1.49
CA THR A 256 -34.41 42.26 -0.95
C THR A 256 -34.10 40.96 -1.66
N ALA A 257 -34.40 40.89 -2.97
CA ALA A 257 -34.00 39.77 -3.79
C ALA A 257 -32.46 39.71 -3.93
N VAL A 258 -31.91 38.51 -3.78
CA VAL A 258 -30.49 38.19 -3.93
C VAL A 258 -30.30 36.94 -4.77
N ALA A 259 -29.24 36.91 -5.59
CA ALA A 259 -28.91 35.79 -6.45
C ALA A 259 -27.39 35.69 -6.65
N CYS A 260 -26.84 34.50 -6.45
CA CYS A 260 -25.40 34.25 -6.51
C CYS A 260 -25.08 32.98 -7.34
N PRO A 261 -24.05 32.99 -8.20
CA PRO A 261 -23.76 31.87 -9.08
C PRO A 261 -23.14 30.69 -8.31
N VAL A 262 -23.74 29.52 -8.44
CA VAL A 262 -23.23 28.25 -7.88
C VAL A 262 -22.28 27.59 -8.87
N ASP A 263 -22.59 27.69 -10.16
CA ASP A 263 -21.78 27.15 -11.26
C ASP A 263 -21.29 28.29 -12.19
N GLY A 264 -20.85 27.95 -13.40
CA GLY A 264 -20.35 28.86 -14.42
C GLY A 264 -18.85 28.76 -14.64
N VAL A 265 -18.23 27.66 -14.22
CA VAL A 265 -16.79 27.40 -14.44
C VAL A 265 -16.62 26.22 -15.37
N ASP A 266 -15.96 26.47 -16.50
CA ASP A 266 -15.59 25.44 -17.46
C ASP A 266 -14.07 25.23 -17.49
N TYR A 267 -13.64 23.99 -17.75
CA TYR A 267 -12.24 23.58 -17.76
C TYR A 267 -11.87 22.99 -19.12
N MET A 268 -11.24 23.81 -19.96
CA MET A 268 -10.86 23.41 -21.32
C MET A 268 -9.41 23.79 -21.59
N ASN A 269 -8.63 22.86 -22.14
CA ASN A 269 -7.24 23.09 -22.57
C ASN A 269 -6.36 23.76 -21.49
N LYS A 270 -6.37 23.23 -20.26
CA LYS A 270 -5.65 23.78 -19.09
C LYS A 270 -5.99 25.26 -18.78
N THR A 271 -7.20 25.69 -19.12
CA THR A 271 -7.70 27.04 -18.88
C THR A 271 -9.04 26.96 -18.15
N ILE A 272 -9.14 27.72 -17.06
CA ILE A 272 -10.37 27.97 -16.33
C ILE A 272 -11.12 29.09 -17.05
N THR A 273 -12.36 28.85 -17.45
CA THR A 273 -13.26 29.87 -17.99
C THR A 273 -14.40 30.09 -17.02
N TRP A 274 -14.37 31.21 -16.30
CA TRP A 274 -15.45 31.62 -15.41
C TRP A 274 -16.38 32.60 -16.11
N THR A 275 -17.67 32.27 -16.17
CA THR A 275 -18.70 33.02 -16.89
C THR A 275 -19.77 33.51 -15.92
N VAL A 276 -20.11 34.80 -15.99
CA VAL A 276 -21.19 35.42 -15.21
C VAL A 276 -22.13 36.19 -16.16
N PRO A 277 -23.41 35.83 -16.27
CA PRO A 277 -24.39 36.59 -17.05
C PRO A 277 -24.57 38.00 -16.50
N LYS A 278 -24.65 39.00 -17.40
CA LYS A 278 -24.93 40.39 -17.00
C LYS A 278 -26.36 40.62 -16.55
N TYR A 279 -27.29 39.92 -17.19
CA TYR A 279 -28.71 40.00 -16.86
C TYR A 279 -29.09 38.78 -16.02
N ILE A 280 -29.52 39.01 -14.79
CA ILE A 280 -29.92 37.95 -13.86
C ILE A 280 -31.41 38.14 -13.58
N PRO A 281 -32.32 37.40 -14.24
CA PRO A 281 -33.77 37.64 -14.18
C PRO A 281 -34.36 37.78 -12.77
N PRO A 282 -33.92 36.99 -11.76
CA PRO A 282 -34.36 37.17 -10.38
C PRO A 282 -34.02 38.54 -9.76
N LEU A 283 -32.95 39.20 -10.21
CA LEU A 283 -32.52 40.50 -9.70
C LEU A 283 -33.08 41.67 -10.51
N SER A 284 -33.46 41.43 -11.76
CA SER A 284 -33.94 42.42 -12.73
C SER A 284 -35.45 42.40 -12.96
N ALA A 285 -36.21 41.69 -12.12
CA ALA A 285 -37.66 41.61 -12.25
C ALA A 285 -38.35 42.99 -12.19
N GLY A 286 -39.03 43.37 -13.27
CA GLY A 286 -39.74 44.64 -13.41
C GLY A 286 -38.91 45.80 -13.96
N MET A 287 -37.64 45.56 -14.33
CA MET A 287 -36.77 46.53 -15.00
C MET A 287 -37.13 46.68 -16.48
N THR A 288 -37.08 47.91 -17.00
CA THR A 288 -37.29 48.20 -18.43
C THR A 288 -36.06 48.78 -19.12
N SER A 289 -35.04 49.22 -18.37
CA SER A 289 -33.74 49.68 -18.91
C SER A 289 -32.57 49.09 -18.13
N PHE A 290 -31.52 48.65 -18.82
CA PHE A 290 -30.29 48.14 -18.23
C PHE A 290 -29.09 48.85 -18.86
N LYS A 291 -28.23 49.45 -18.05
CA LYS A 291 -27.00 50.10 -18.50
C LYS A 291 -25.81 49.54 -17.73
N ASP A 292 -24.91 48.89 -18.44
CA ASP A 292 -23.65 48.38 -17.90
C ASP A 292 -22.73 49.55 -17.54
N VAL A 293 -22.29 49.65 -16.28
CA VAL A 293 -21.52 50.80 -15.76
C VAL A 293 -20.05 50.44 -15.55
N LEU A 294 -19.78 49.38 -14.77
CA LEU A 294 -18.42 49.00 -14.39
C LEU A 294 -18.30 47.49 -14.27
N VAL A 295 -17.18 46.96 -14.77
CA VAL A 295 -16.78 45.56 -14.59
C VAL A 295 -15.32 45.55 -14.16
N GLU A 296 -15.07 45.08 -12.94
CA GLU A 296 -13.73 44.91 -12.38
C GLU A 296 -13.57 43.49 -11.86
N ALA A 297 -12.40 42.91 -12.08
CA ALA A 297 -12.11 41.56 -11.61
C ALA A 297 -10.74 41.51 -10.95
N GLY A 298 -10.55 40.51 -10.11
CA GLY A 298 -9.26 40.27 -9.51
C GLY A 298 -9.17 38.98 -8.74
N VAL A 299 -8.14 38.88 -7.92
CA VAL A 299 -7.79 37.68 -7.16
C VAL A 299 -7.63 38.06 -5.70
N ASP A 300 -8.12 37.23 -4.78
CA ASP A 300 -8.04 37.47 -3.34
C ASP A 300 -8.50 38.88 -2.94
N LEU A 301 -9.60 39.34 -3.56
CA LEU A 301 -10.20 40.69 -3.39
C LEU A 301 -9.32 41.87 -3.82
N HIS A 302 -8.17 41.61 -4.46
CA HIS A 302 -7.32 42.65 -5.04
C HIS A 302 -7.68 42.89 -6.51
N LYS A 303 -8.19 44.09 -6.81
CA LYS A 303 -8.50 44.52 -8.18
C LYS A 303 -7.22 44.47 -9.02
N LEU A 304 -7.26 43.76 -10.14
CA LEU A 304 -6.10 43.65 -11.02
C LEU A 304 -6.18 44.71 -12.12
N SER A 305 -5.08 45.44 -12.30
CA SER A 305 -4.92 46.33 -13.45
C SER A 305 -4.77 45.53 -14.76
N ALA A 306 -5.05 46.18 -15.90
CA ALA A 306 -4.85 45.56 -17.21
C ALA A 306 -3.39 45.06 -17.42
N LYS A 307 -2.40 45.75 -16.83
CA LYS A 307 -0.99 45.35 -16.87
C LYS A 307 -0.72 44.07 -16.08
N GLU A 308 -1.30 43.95 -14.87
CA GLU A 308 -1.15 42.77 -14.04
C GLU A 308 -1.88 41.55 -14.63
N MET A 309 -3.08 41.77 -15.18
CA MET A 309 -3.81 40.72 -15.91
C MET A 309 -2.98 40.22 -17.10
N ALA A 310 -2.41 41.11 -17.91
CA ALA A 310 -1.56 40.73 -19.03
C ALA A 310 -0.30 39.96 -18.59
N ALA A 311 0.37 40.40 -17.51
CA ALA A 311 1.53 39.71 -16.96
C ALA A 311 1.21 38.30 -16.46
N ARG A 312 0.01 38.09 -15.90
CA ARG A 312 -0.51 36.80 -15.43
C ARG A 312 -1.21 35.98 -16.53
N LYS A 313 -1.29 36.52 -17.75
CA LYS A 313 -2.02 35.94 -18.90
C LYS A 313 -3.52 35.74 -18.65
N TYR A 314 -4.12 36.56 -17.79
CA TYR A 314 -5.55 36.57 -17.57
C TYR A 314 -6.24 37.36 -18.67
N VAL A 315 -7.41 36.89 -19.10
CA VAL A 315 -8.22 37.57 -20.11
C VAL A 315 -9.60 37.83 -19.52
N LEU A 316 -9.93 39.11 -19.32
CA LEU A 316 -11.26 39.56 -18.96
C LEU A 316 -12.00 40.04 -20.21
N LEU A 317 -13.13 39.40 -20.52
CA LEU A 317 -13.99 39.71 -21.66
C LEU A 317 -15.32 40.25 -21.14
N ASN A 318 -15.58 41.52 -21.41
CA ASN A 318 -16.85 42.17 -21.09
C ASN A 318 -17.78 42.15 -22.32
N GLU A 319 -18.47 41.03 -22.55
CA GLU A 319 -19.32 40.83 -23.73
C GLU A 319 -20.73 41.42 -23.54
N LEU A 320 -21.58 41.38 -24.56
CA LEU A 320 -22.94 41.95 -24.49
C LEU A 320 -23.84 41.26 -23.45
N THR A 321 -23.73 39.94 -23.31
CA THR A 321 -24.64 39.13 -22.49
C THR A 321 -23.99 38.58 -21.22
N ALA A 322 -22.67 38.46 -21.19
CA ALA A 322 -21.94 37.85 -20.10
C ALA A 322 -20.55 38.50 -19.92
N ILE A 323 -20.02 38.34 -18.72
CA ILE A 323 -18.64 38.65 -18.35
C ILE A 323 -17.90 37.32 -18.27
N ARG A 324 -16.81 37.18 -19.02
CA ARG A 324 -15.99 35.96 -19.04
C ARG A 324 -14.57 36.24 -18.60
N MET A 325 -14.08 35.48 -17.64
CA MET A 325 -12.71 35.52 -17.18
C MET A 325 -12.01 34.22 -17.51
N LYS A 326 -10.92 34.29 -18.29
CA LYS A 326 -10.10 33.14 -18.67
C LYS A 326 -8.78 33.19 -17.93
N ILE A 327 -8.45 32.10 -17.24
CA ILE A 327 -7.27 31.97 -16.38
C ILE A 327 -6.54 30.67 -16.71
N PRO A 328 -5.27 30.72 -17.11
CA PRO A 328 -4.47 29.52 -17.25
C PRO A 328 -4.30 28.83 -15.90
N ILE A 329 -4.42 27.51 -15.86
CA ILE A 329 -4.14 26.71 -14.66
C ILE A 329 -2.65 26.86 -14.30
N GLY A 330 -2.35 27.11 -13.02
CA GLY A 330 -1.00 27.38 -12.53
C GLY A 330 -0.53 28.84 -12.67
N ALA A 331 -1.41 29.75 -13.09
CA ALA A 331 -1.07 31.17 -13.19
C ALA A 331 -0.99 31.87 -11.81
N GLY A 332 -0.23 32.96 -11.73
CA GLY A 332 0.04 33.63 -10.45
C GLY A 332 -1.22 34.22 -9.80
N GLY A 333 -1.49 33.85 -8.54
CA GLY A 333 -2.69 34.24 -7.80
C GLY A 333 -3.52 33.05 -7.32
N GLY A 334 -3.31 31.87 -7.90
CA GLY A 334 -3.73 30.61 -7.30
C GLY A 334 -2.55 29.76 -6.83
N TYR A 335 -2.86 28.61 -6.28
CA TYR A 335 -1.90 27.65 -5.76
C TYR A 335 -2.35 26.22 -6.04
N TYR A 336 -1.39 25.30 -6.05
CA TYR A 336 -1.69 23.87 -6.08
C TYR A 336 -1.88 23.34 -4.66
N LYS A 337 -2.83 22.42 -4.50
CA LYS A 337 -3.04 21.62 -3.30
C LYS A 337 -3.02 20.14 -3.63
N THR A 338 -2.57 19.36 -2.67
CA THR A 338 -2.62 17.90 -2.76
C THR A 338 -4.07 17.45 -2.68
N SER A 339 -4.44 16.47 -3.51
CA SER A 339 -5.76 15.85 -3.50
C SER A 339 -5.60 14.34 -3.56
N VAL A 340 -6.40 13.62 -2.79
CA VAL A 340 -6.45 12.16 -2.84
C VAL A 340 -7.75 11.73 -3.51
N SER A 341 -7.67 10.81 -4.48
CA SER A 341 -8.85 10.21 -5.11
C SER A 341 -8.63 8.71 -5.24
N ASN A 342 -9.51 7.90 -4.65
CA ASN A 342 -9.38 6.44 -4.61
C ASN A 342 -8.00 5.95 -4.11
N GLY A 343 -7.41 6.66 -3.13
CA GLY A 343 -6.08 6.35 -2.57
C GLY A 343 -4.89 6.74 -3.46
N GLN A 344 -5.13 7.34 -4.63
CA GLN A 344 -4.08 7.85 -5.52
C GLN A 344 -3.79 9.33 -5.27
N LEU A 345 -2.51 9.67 -5.39
CA LEU A 345 -2.04 11.05 -5.31
C LEU A 345 -2.39 11.83 -6.58
N GLY A 346 -2.98 12.99 -6.39
CA GLY A 346 -3.12 13.98 -7.44
C GLY A 346 -3.00 15.39 -6.89
N VAL A 347 -3.19 16.34 -7.78
CA VAL A 347 -3.15 17.76 -7.47
C VAL A 347 -4.39 18.44 -8.02
N LYS A 348 -4.81 19.49 -7.33
CA LYS A 348 -5.81 20.43 -7.80
C LYS A 348 -5.25 21.83 -7.70
N TYR A 349 -5.62 22.68 -8.63
CA TYR A 349 -5.28 24.08 -8.59
C TYR A 349 -6.48 24.86 -8.05
N THR A 350 -6.23 25.70 -7.06
CA THR A 350 -7.22 26.54 -6.41
C THR A 350 -6.89 28.01 -6.65
N ILE A 351 -7.90 28.81 -6.97
CA ILE A 351 -7.79 30.27 -7.10
C ILE A 351 -9.05 30.96 -6.58
N ASN A 352 -8.87 32.01 -5.77
CA ASN A 352 -9.96 32.84 -5.27
C ASN A 352 -10.16 34.04 -6.17
N LEU A 353 -11.16 33.98 -7.04
CA LEU A 353 -11.51 35.10 -7.90
C LEU A 353 -12.55 35.98 -7.22
N PHE A 354 -12.59 37.24 -7.63
CA PHE A 354 -13.76 38.06 -7.43
C PHE A 354 -14.08 38.89 -8.66
N LEU A 355 -15.37 39.21 -8.80
CA LEU A 355 -15.92 40.04 -9.85
C LEU A 355 -16.82 41.11 -9.22
N GLU A 356 -16.60 42.36 -9.55
CA GLU A 356 -17.47 43.48 -9.24
C GLU A 356 -18.15 43.94 -10.53
N HIS A 357 -19.47 43.82 -10.58
CA HIS A 357 -20.30 44.28 -11.68
C HIS A 357 -21.27 45.35 -11.19
N GLN A 358 -21.20 46.54 -11.79
CA GLN A 358 -22.15 47.61 -11.52
C GLN A 358 -23.00 47.90 -12.74
N TRP A 359 -24.31 48.02 -12.54
CA TRP A 359 -25.25 48.45 -13.57
C TRP A 359 -26.24 49.47 -13.01
N GLU A 360 -26.78 50.27 -13.92
CA GLU A 360 -27.82 51.25 -13.64
C GLU A 360 -29.13 50.80 -14.28
N ASP A 361 -30.21 50.86 -13.50
CA ASP A 361 -31.55 50.50 -13.92
C ASP A 361 -32.62 51.47 -13.41
N ASN A 362 -33.81 51.40 -14.00
CA ASN A 362 -34.90 52.34 -13.72
C ASN A 362 -35.67 52.05 -12.42
N LYS A 363 -35.36 50.97 -11.70
CA LYS A 363 -36.11 50.56 -10.49
C LYS A 363 -35.29 50.76 -9.21
N TRP A 364 -34.01 50.42 -9.22
CA TRP A 364 -33.12 50.49 -8.07
C TRP A 364 -31.97 51.49 -8.25
N GLY A 365 -31.87 52.14 -9.42
CA GLY A 365 -30.76 53.04 -9.74
C GLY A 365 -29.48 52.23 -9.94
N LEU A 366 -28.40 52.61 -9.26
CA LEU A 366 -27.12 51.91 -9.33
C LEU A 366 -27.13 50.67 -8.41
N THR A 367 -26.94 49.50 -8.99
CA THR A 367 -26.71 48.24 -8.27
C THR A 367 -25.24 47.82 -8.40
N LYS A 368 -24.60 47.50 -7.28
CA LYS A 368 -23.27 46.89 -7.22
C LYS A 368 -23.39 45.42 -6.84
N HIS A 369 -22.90 44.52 -7.68
CA HIS A 369 -22.90 43.08 -7.44
C HIS A 369 -21.47 42.56 -7.35
N THR A 370 -21.08 42.11 -6.17
CA THR A 370 -19.74 41.57 -5.88
C THR A 370 -19.83 40.06 -5.71
N ILE A 371 -19.16 39.31 -6.57
CA ILE A 371 -19.16 37.85 -6.52
C ILE A 371 -17.76 37.38 -6.15
N ILE A 372 -17.63 36.71 -5.01
CA ILE A 372 -16.41 36.04 -4.58
C ILE A 372 -16.58 34.57 -4.91
N LYS A 373 -15.62 34.00 -5.65
CA LYS A 373 -15.68 32.62 -6.11
C LYS A 373 -14.34 31.95 -5.91
N GLU A 374 -14.30 31.00 -4.98
CA GLU A 374 -13.23 30.02 -4.93
C GLU A 374 -13.45 28.98 -6.05
N ILE A 375 -12.45 28.83 -6.91
CA ILE A 375 -12.46 27.88 -8.01
C ILE A 375 -11.41 26.83 -7.75
N GLU A 376 -11.82 25.57 -7.81
CA GLU A 376 -10.97 24.40 -7.68
C GLU A 376 -11.08 23.52 -8.91
N THR A 377 -9.95 23.24 -9.55
CA THR A 377 -9.92 22.40 -10.75
C THR A 377 -10.27 20.94 -10.44
N PRO A 378 -10.71 20.17 -11.44
CA PRO A 378 -10.81 18.72 -11.33
C PRO A 378 -9.48 18.08 -10.92
N PHE A 379 -9.56 16.85 -10.39
CA PHE A 379 -8.40 16.05 -10.00
C PHE A 379 -7.50 15.75 -11.21
N GLU A 380 -6.22 16.11 -11.12
CA GLU A 380 -5.18 15.72 -12.07
C GLU A 380 -4.22 14.76 -11.35
N GLN A 381 -4.06 13.53 -11.84
CA GLN A 381 -3.19 12.53 -11.25
C GLN A 381 -1.73 13.01 -11.31
N ALA A 382 -0.99 12.87 -10.20
CA ALA A 382 0.39 13.31 -10.10
C ALA A 382 1.35 12.12 -10.16
N GLU A 383 2.44 12.26 -10.91
CA GLU A 383 3.53 11.28 -10.93
C GLU A 383 4.58 11.60 -9.87
N VAL A 384 5.04 10.57 -9.15
CA VAL A 384 6.08 10.71 -8.12
C VAL A 384 7.41 10.25 -8.69
N ALA A 385 8.36 11.19 -8.81
CA ALA A 385 9.72 10.87 -9.23
C ALA A 385 10.47 10.12 -8.10
N ILE A 386 11.07 8.97 -8.41
CA ILE A 386 11.89 8.20 -7.47
C ILE A 386 13.26 8.04 -8.07
N THR A 387 14.29 8.45 -7.34
CA THR A 387 15.69 8.32 -7.77
C THR A 387 16.50 7.63 -6.70
N SER A 388 17.36 6.69 -7.11
CA SER A 388 18.23 5.94 -6.20
C SER A 388 19.70 6.18 -6.54
N ASN A 389 20.52 6.23 -5.49
CA ASN A 389 21.97 6.34 -5.58
C ASN A 389 22.60 5.32 -4.61
N LEU A 390 23.39 4.39 -5.16
CA LEU A 390 24.09 3.36 -4.40
C LEU A 390 25.56 3.76 -4.19
N ASN A 391 26.00 3.82 -2.93
CA ASN A 391 27.40 4.02 -2.59
C ASN A 391 27.97 2.75 -1.95
N LEU A 392 28.68 1.95 -2.77
CA LEU A 392 29.31 0.70 -2.31
C LEU A 392 30.39 0.93 -1.24
N SER A 393 31.18 2.00 -1.36
CA SER A 393 32.28 2.25 -0.42
C SER A 393 31.79 2.62 0.97
N ALA A 394 30.64 3.29 1.06
CA ALA A 394 30.00 3.62 2.33
C ALA A 394 29.02 2.54 2.82
N GLY A 395 28.69 1.55 1.98
CA GLY A 395 27.70 0.51 2.31
C GLY A 395 26.27 1.04 2.46
N LEU A 396 25.90 2.08 1.68
CA LEU A 396 24.63 2.79 1.82
C LEU A 396 23.90 2.95 0.48
N MET A 397 22.56 2.90 0.55
CA MET A 397 21.64 3.23 -0.53
C MET A 397 20.81 4.45 -0.14
N ASN A 398 20.85 5.49 -0.97
CA ASN A 398 20.05 6.70 -0.80
C ASN A 398 18.95 6.74 -1.85
N VAL A 399 17.69 6.80 -1.42
CA VAL A 399 16.53 6.86 -2.30
C VAL A 399 15.78 8.16 -2.05
N THR A 400 15.74 9.04 -3.04
CA THR A 400 14.99 10.30 -2.99
C THR A 400 13.63 10.10 -3.62
N VAL A 401 12.58 10.44 -2.87
CA VAL A 401 11.19 10.22 -3.26
C VAL A 401 10.45 11.55 -3.37
N GLY A 402 9.97 11.79 -4.58
CA GLY A 402 9.03 12.82 -4.96
C GLY A 402 9.53 14.25 -4.87
N THR A 403 8.61 15.15 -5.20
CA THR A 403 8.56 16.52 -4.71
C THR A 403 7.11 16.78 -4.33
N PHE A 404 6.80 16.65 -3.04
CA PHE A 404 5.46 16.83 -2.49
C PHE A 404 5.19 18.30 -2.21
N LEU A 405 3.92 18.71 -2.35
CA LEU A 405 3.47 20.04 -1.97
C LEU A 405 3.58 20.24 -0.45
N PRO A 406 3.60 21.49 0.06
CA PRO A 406 3.82 21.77 1.48
C PRO A 406 2.81 21.11 2.44
N ASP A 407 1.62 20.82 1.92
CA ASP A 407 0.45 20.28 2.61
C ASP A 407 0.46 18.74 2.78
N ALA A 408 1.45 18.04 2.22
CA ALA A 408 1.63 16.60 2.39
C ALA A 408 2.83 16.27 3.31
N GLU A 409 2.57 15.48 4.36
CA GLU A 409 3.57 15.07 5.36
C GLU A 409 3.70 13.55 5.39
N LEU A 410 4.95 13.05 5.46
CA LEU A 410 5.24 11.63 5.61
C LEU A 410 5.02 11.23 7.08
N VAL A 411 4.18 10.22 7.31
CA VAL A 411 3.85 9.77 8.68
C VAL A 411 4.42 8.39 9.00
N ASN A 412 4.26 7.43 8.07
CA ASN A 412 4.61 6.03 8.30
C ASN A 412 5.31 5.42 7.08
N LEU A 413 6.03 4.32 7.32
CA LEU A 413 6.66 3.46 6.31
C LEU A 413 6.18 2.02 6.53
N THR A 414 6.00 1.29 5.44
CA THR A 414 5.79 -0.16 5.49
C THR A 414 7.06 -0.86 5.05
N ILE A 415 7.76 -1.47 6.01
CA ILE A 415 9.04 -2.18 5.82
C ILE A 415 8.77 -3.67 6.06
N GLU A 416 9.02 -4.52 5.06
CA GLU A 416 8.81 -5.98 5.15
C GLU A 416 7.40 -6.39 5.63
N GLY A 417 6.38 -5.56 5.36
CA GLY A 417 4.99 -5.80 5.78
C GLY A 417 4.60 -5.21 7.14
N ALA A 418 5.57 -4.71 7.93
CA ALA A 418 5.30 -4.01 9.19
C ALA A 418 5.18 -2.49 8.97
N VAL A 419 4.16 -1.88 9.55
CA VAL A 419 3.97 -0.41 9.53
C VAL A 419 4.73 0.21 10.69
N VAL A 420 5.63 1.12 10.38
CA VAL A 420 6.56 1.79 11.32
C VAL A 420 6.40 3.30 11.18
N ALA A 421 6.27 4.01 12.30
CA ALA A 421 6.21 5.47 12.28
C ALA A 421 7.58 6.08 11.90
N VAL A 422 7.61 7.24 11.25
CA VAL A 422 8.86 7.91 10.84
C VAL A 422 9.90 8.03 11.98
N PRO A 423 9.55 8.40 13.23
CA PRO A 423 10.52 8.46 14.33
C PRO A 423 11.10 7.09 14.74
N GLU A 424 10.34 6.01 14.54
CA GLU A 424 10.73 4.64 14.90
C GLU A 424 11.55 3.96 13.80
N ALA A 425 11.49 4.47 12.56
CA ALA A 425 12.18 3.92 11.39
C ALA A 425 13.70 3.81 11.58
N VAL A 426 14.30 4.67 12.41
CA VAL A 426 15.74 4.64 12.75
C VAL A 426 16.12 3.33 13.44
N GLN A 427 15.24 2.76 14.29
CA GLN A 427 15.47 1.48 14.96
C GLN A 427 15.50 0.31 13.96
N HIS A 428 14.84 0.48 12.82
CA HIS A 428 14.81 -0.47 11.71
C HIS A 428 15.92 -0.21 10.66
N GLY A 429 16.87 0.70 10.93
CA GLY A 429 18.00 0.99 10.04
C GLY A 429 17.70 1.98 8.91
N TYR A 430 16.58 2.72 9.00
CA TYR A 430 16.20 3.75 8.02
C TYR A 430 16.44 5.14 8.59
N LEU A 431 17.35 5.90 7.97
CA LEU A 431 17.51 7.33 8.23
C LEU A 431 16.74 8.11 7.19
N ILE A 432 15.82 8.98 7.64
CA ILE A 432 14.95 9.75 6.75
C ILE A 432 15.31 11.23 6.88
N HIS A 433 15.67 11.83 5.75
CA HIS A 433 15.95 13.26 5.66
C HIS A 433 14.89 13.95 4.82
N ARG A 434 14.42 15.10 5.30
CA ARG A 434 13.53 15.98 4.55
C ARG A 434 14.34 17.07 3.88
N THR A 435 14.20 17.19 2.57
CA THR A 435 14.80 18.25 1.76
C THR A 435 13.71 19.24 1.36
N SER A 436 13.84 20.49 1.80
CA SER A 436 12.90 21.56 1.46
C SER A 436 13.46 22.44 0.35
N TYR A 437 12.63 22.75 -0.65
CA TYR A 437 12.99 23.60 -1.78
C TYR A 437 12.48 25.03 -1.58
N ALA A 438 13.02 25.98 -2.35
CA ALA A 438 12.67 27.40 -2.25
C ALA A 438 11.18 27.71 -2.55
N ASN A 439 10.50 26.84 -3.31
CA ASN A 439 9.07 26.93 -3.59
C ASN A 439 8.19 26.29 -2.48
N GLY A 440 8.79 25.88 -1.36
CA GLY A 440 8.11 25.22 -0.24
C GLY A 440 7.84 23.72 -0.43
N SER A 441 8.09 23.16 -1.62
CA SER A 441 7.93 21.72 -1.84
C SER A 441 8.97 20.93 -1.05
N LYS A 442 8.66 19.66 -0.76
CA LYS A 442 9.46 18.78 0.10
C LYS A 442 9.77 17.48 -0.65
N ALA A 443 11.00 17.00 -0.56
CA ALA A 443 11.38 15.65 -0.95
C ALA A 443 11.86 14.89 0.28
N TYR A 444 11.71 13.57 0.25
CA TYR A 444 12.16 12.69 1.34
C TYR A 444 13.27 11.79 0.82
N VAL A 445 14.41 11.79 1.52
CA VAL A 445 15.56 10.95 1.23
C VAL A 445 15.62 9.84 2.27
N LEU A 446 15.52 8.60 1.81
CA LEU A 446 15.67 7.41 2.61
C LEU A 446 17.10 6.90 2.45
N GLN A 447 17.85 6.87 3.54
CA GLN A 447 19.18 6.32 3.61
C GLN A 447 19.14 4.99 4.36
N VAL A 448 19.56 3.92 3.69
CA VAL A 448 19.46 2.53 4.17
C VAL A 448 20.81 1.83 4.00
N SER A 449 21.23 1.03 4.99
CA SER A 449 22.43 0.20 4.89
C SER A 449 22.21 -0.98 3.93
N LEU A 450 23.25 -1.35 3.16
CA LEU A 450 23.19 -2.53 2.30
C LEU A 450 23.08 -3.84 3.09
N ASP A 451 23.39 -3.84 4.39
CA ASP A 451 23.27 -5.03 5.25
C ASP A 451 21.89 -5.13 5.92
N ALA A 452 21.00 -4.16 5.69
CA ALA A 452 19.63 -4.24 6.16
C ALA A 452 18.88 -5.41 5.48
N PRO A 453 18.07 -6.18 6.22
CA PRO A 453 17.34 -7.34 5.67
C PRO A 453 16.37 -6.95 4.54
N SER A 454 15.88 -5.71 4.57
CA SER A 454 14.99 -5.15 3.55
C SER A 454 15.65 -4.91 2.18
N ILE A 455 16.99 -4.94 2.09
CA ILE A 455 17.72 -4.84 0.82
C ILE A 455 17.92 -6.24 0.24
N LYS A 456 17.19 -6.56 -0.83
CA LYS A 456 17.36 -7.81 -1.55
C LYS A 456 18.57 -7.72 -2.48
N LYS A 457 19.42 -8.74 -2.43
CA LYS A 457 20.66 -8.87 -3.20
C LYS A 457 20.52 -10.04 -4.15
N GLU A 458 20.49 -9.79 -5.45
CA GLU A 458 20.28 -10.83 -6.47
C GLU A 458 21.43 -10.87 -7.47
N TYR A 459 21.87 -12.08 -7.83
CA TYR A 459 22.86 -12.25 -8.89
C TYR A 459 22.20 -12.12 -10.27
N MET A 460 22.74 -11.25 -11.11
CA MET A 460 22.24 -11.06 -12.48
C MET A 460 23.04 -11.90 -13.47
N ARG A 461 24.20 -11.37 -13.91
CA ARG A 461 25.09 -11.98 -14.90
C ARG A 461 26.52 -11.50 -14.67
N GLU A 462 27.49 -12.34 -15.04
CA GLU A 462 28.93 -12.03 -14.97
C GLU A 462 29.39 -11.58 -13.57
N ASP A 463 29.78 -10.32 -13.46
CA ASP A 463 30.27 -9.65 -12.26
C ASP A 463 29.20 -8.76 -11.61
N MET A 464 27.93 -8.84 -12.04
CA MET A 464 26.87 -7.92 -11.61
C MET A 464 25.89 -8.50 -10.58
N ARG A 465 25.58 -7.69 -9.57
CA ARG A 465 24.49 -7.92 -8.61
C ARG A 465 23.49 -6.76 -8.62
N ALA A 466 22.22 -7.09 -8.42
CA ALA A 466 21.15 -6.13 -8.21
C ALA A 466 20.87 -5.96 -6.72
N TYR A 467 20.78 -4.70 -6.29
CA TYR A 467 20.34 -4.28 -4.98
C TYR A 467 18.97 -3.65 -5.11
N THR A 468 17.97 -4.28 -4.49
CA THR A 468 16.57 -3.87 -4.59
C THR A 468 16.02 -3.51 -3.22
N LEU A 469 15.52 -2.28 -3.08
CA LEU A 469 14.77 -1.80 -1.93
C LEU A 469 13.29 -1.70 -2.29
N ASN A 470 12.44 -2.38 -1.51
CA ASN A 470 10.99 -2.26 -1.61
C ASN A 470 10.44 -1.73 -0.28
N VAL A 471 9.90 -0.52 -0.29
CA VAL A 471 9.26 0.10 0.88
C VAL A 471 8.04 0.88 0.43
N THR A 472 7.00 0.96 1.25
CA THR A 472 5.83 1.81 0.94
C THR A 472 5.81 2.98 1.90
N LEU A 473 5.60 4.19 1.39
CA LEU A 473 5.51 5.40 2.20
C LEU A 473 4.05 5.84 2.33
N THR A 474 3.63 6.19 3.53
CA THR A 474 2.28 6.67 3.81
C THR A 474 2.33 8.13 4.19
N PHE A 475 1.57 8.94 3.46
CA PHE A 475 1.47 10.38 3.64
C PHE A 475 0.08 10.77 4.14
N ILE A 476 0.02 11.87 4.88
CA ILE A 476 -1.22 12.56 5.27
C ILE A 476 -1.24 13.97 4.66
N THR A 477 -2.43 14.41 4.26
CA THR A 477 -2.68 15.75 3.71
C THR A 477 -3.33 16.66 4.75
N TYR A 478 -2.99 17.95 4.74
CA TYR A 478 -3.58 18.96 5.61
C TYR A 478 -4.27 20.07 4.82
N PRO A 479 -5.47 20.54 5.25
CA PRO A 479 -6.21 20.15 6.45
C PRO A 479 -7.16 18.94 6.26
N SER A 480 -7.30 18.41 5.05
CA SER A 480 -8.30 17.37 4.72
C SER A 480 -8.11 16.05 5.49
N SER A 481 -6.92 15.81 6.05
CA SER A 481 -6.58 14.59 6.81
C SER A 481 -6.74 13.30 5.98
N GLU A 482 -6.66 13.41 4.66
CA GLU A 482 -6.70 12.26 3.75
C GLU A 482 -5.31 11.64 3.64
N THR A 483 -5.24 10.31 3.57
CA THR A 483 -3.99 9.58 3.44
C THR A 483 -3.81 8.97 2.05
N PHE A 484 -2.58 8.99 1.55
CA PHE A 484 -2.21 8.30 0.31
C PHE A 484 -0.90 7.54 0.48
N VAL A 485 -0.69 6.52 -0.37
CA VAL A 485 0.50 5.67 -0.32
C VAL A 485 1.34 5.82 -1.58
N VAL A 486 2.66 5.80 -1.41
CA VAL A 486 3.65 5.83 -2.48
C VAL A 486 4.51 4.57 -2.39
N PRO A 487 4.34 3.59 -3.30
CA PRO A 487 5.23 2.45 -3.35
C PRO A 487 6.59 2.88 -3.89
N VAL A 488 7.66 2.53 -3.18
CA VAL A 488 9.03 2.86 -3.53
C VAL A 488 9.78 1.56 -3.83
N THR A 489 10.05 1.36 -5.13
CA THR A 489 10.86 0.26 -5.65
C THR A 489 12.12 0.86 -6.25
N ALA A 490 13.25 0.72 -5.56
CA ALA A 490 14.53 1.23 -6.02
C ALA A 490 15.46 0.05 -6.36
N LEU A 491 15.94 0.01 -7.60
CA LEU A 491 16.84 -1.02 -8.11
C LEU A 491 18.16 -0.39 -8.54
N SER A 492 19.28 -0.99 -8.16
CA SER A 492 20.62 -0.59 -8.60
C SER A 492 21.47 -1.81 -8.91
N ALA A 493 21.98 -1.90 -10.14
CA ALA A 493 22.85 -2.98 -10.57
C ALA A 493 24.30 -2.53 -10.56
N VAL A 494 25.19 -3.26 -9.89
CA VAL A 494 26.61 -2.88 -9.74
C VAL A 494 27.54 -4.08 -9.94
N LYS A 495 28.76 -3.80 -10.38
CA LYS A 495 29.82 -4.77 -10.66
C LYS A 495 30.64 -5.12 -9.41
N ASP A 496 30.05 -5.88 -8.51
CA ASP A 496 30.68 -6.32 -7.26
C ASP A 496 30.50 -7.82 -6.98
N ALA A 497 30.03 -8.60 -7.95
CA ALA A 497 29.85 -10.04 -7.79
C ALA A 497 31.20 -10.76 -7.70
N VAL A 498 31.41 -11.45 -6.59
CA VAL A 498 32.52 -12.38 -6.39
C VAL A 498 31.93 -13.78 -6.46
N LEU A 499 32.32 -14.52 -7.51
CA LEU A 499 31.83 -15.87 -7.78
C LEU A 499 32.56 -16.89 -6.91
N PRO A 500 31.90 -18.00 -6.52
CA PRO A 500 32.57 -19.08 -5.83
C PRO A 500 33.63 -19.75 -6.72
N SER A 501 34.69 -20.24 -6.11
CA SER A 501 35.80 -20.92 -6.77
C SER A 501 36.09 -22.23 -6.06
N ALA A 502 36.62 -23.24 -6.75
CA ALA A 502 36.87 -24.54 -6.15
C ALA A 502 38.30 -25.03 -6.36
N THR A 503 38.83 -25.73 -5.37
CA THR A 503 40.10 -26.44 -5.41
C THR A 503 39.85 -27.92 -5.12
N GLY A 504 40.30 -28.79 -6.00
CA GLY A 504 40.17 -30.24 -5.85
C GLY A 504 41.52 -30.93 -5.56
N PHE A 505 41.52 -31.93 -4.69
CA PHE A 505 42.69 -32.78 -4.42
C PHE A 505 42.27 -34.20 -3.99
N CYS A 506 43.23 -35.12 -3.86
CA CYS A 506 42.97 -36.51 -3.47
C CYS A 506 43.97 -37.05 -2.45
N ASP A 507 43.51 -37.94 -1.57
CA ASP A 507 44.28 -38.54 -0.47
C ASP A 507 44.61 -40.03 -0.68
N GLY A 508 44.41 -40.54 -1.90
CA GLY A 508 44.61 -41.94 -2.28
C GLY A 508 43.36 -42.82 -2.12
N ARG A 509 42.33 -42.39 -1.38
CA ARG A 509 41.04 -43.12 -1.24
C ARG A 509 39.82 -42.30 -1.60
N ASN A 510 39.89 -40.98 -1.43
CA ASN A 510 38.78 -40.06 -1.64
C ASN A 510 39.18 -38.93 -2.60
N LEU A 511 38.18 -38.41 -3.29
CA LEU A 511 38.23 -37.16 -4.02
C LEU A 511 37.69 -36.06 -3.11
N HIS A 512 38.45 -34.98 -2.96
CA HIS A 512 38.08 -33.82 -2.15
C HIS A 512 37.87 -32.61 -3.05
N LEU A 513 36.76 -31.92 -2.86
CA LEU A 513 36.44 -30.66 -3.52
C LEU A 513 36.13 -29.61 -2.46
N ILE A 514 36.96 -28.59 -2.36
CA ILE A 514 36.77 -27.45 -1.45
C ILE A 514 36.34 -26.25 -2.28
N ILE A 515 35.12 -25.78 -2.08
CA ILE A 515 34.56 -24.60 -2.72
C ILE A 515 34.72 -23.43 -1.77
N THR A 516 35.49 -22.42 -2.15
CA THR A 516 35.54 -21.12 -1.49
C THR A 516 34.33 -20.30 -1.92
N ARG A 517 33.51 -19.91 -0.94
CA ARG A 517 32.29 -19.12 -1.18
C ARG A 517 32.62 -17.72 -1.68
N GLY A 518 31.78 -17.23 -2.56
CA GLY A 518 31.77 -15.86 -3.04
C GLY A 518 30.80 -15.00 -2.24
N ASN A 519 30.35 -13.90 -2.84
CA ASN A 519 29.32 -13.03 -2.26
C ASN A 519 27.96 -13.17 -2.96
N VAL A 520 27.79 -14.15 -3.85
CA VAL A 520 26.56 -14.38 -4.65
C VAL A 520 25.95 -15.77 -4.47
N ASP A 521 26.66 -16.69 -3.83
CA ASP A 521 26.35 -18.12 -3.76
C ASP A 521 25.72 -18.54 -2.43
N GLN A 522 25.29 -17.59 -1.61
CA GLN A 522 24.60 -17.87 -0.34
C GLN A 522 23.33 -18.70 -0.55
N ASN A 523 22.59 -18.44 -1.63
CA ASN A 523 21.36 -19.15 -1.98
C ASN A 523 21.57 -20.21 -3.06
N TRP A 524 22.81 -20.62 -3.33
CA TRP A 524 23.09 -21.64 -4.33
C TRP A 524 23.31 -23.00 -3.66
N LEU A 525 22.56 -23.98 -4.12
CA LEU A 525 22.51 -25.33 -3.58
C LEU A 525 23.41 -26.28 -4.40
N PRO A 526 24.13 -27.22 -3.75
CA PRO A 526 25.01 -28.17 -4.42
C PRO A 526 24.25 -29.39 -4.98
N PHE A 527 24.50 -29.73 -6.24
CA PHE A 527 23.90 -30.85 -6.94
C PHE A 527 24.97 -31.75 -7.56
N ILE A 528 24.73 -33.06 -7.49
CA ILE A 528 25.45 -34.08 -8.24
C ILE A 528 24.51 -34.56 -9.33
N SER A 529 24.80 -34.22 -10.58
CA SER A 529 23.85 -34.36 -11.70
C SER A 529 22.51 -33.65 -11.39
N ASP A 530 21.42 -34.38 -11.21
CA ASP A 530 20.09 -33.84 -10.84
C ASP A 530 19.71 -34.06 -9.38
N TRP A 531 20.62 -34.62 -8.59
CA TRP A 531 20.37 -34.93 -7.20
C TRP A 531 20.93 -33.85 -6.27
N HIS A 532 20.05 -33.26 -5.46
CA HIS A 532 20.42 -32.25 -4.46
C HIS A 532 21.22 -32.91 -3.32
N LEU A 533 22.44 -32.42 -3.09
CA LEU A 533 23.36 -32.94 -2.09
C LEU A 533 23.08 -32.33 -0.71
N THR A 534 22.04 -32.82 -0.02
CA THR A 534 21.83 -32.50 1.40
C THR A 534 22.74 -33.32 2.31
N ARG A 535 22.79 -32.97 3.60
CA ARG A 535 23.59 -33.71 4.59
C ARG A 535 23.10 -35.15 4.77
N GLU A 536 21.78 -35.36 4.78
CA GLU A 536 21.15 -36.68 4.89
C GLU A 536 21.44 -37.51 3.63
N ALA A 537 21.35 -36.85 2.47
CA ALA A 537 21.71 -37.40 1.18
C ALA A 537 23.17 -37.89 1.14
N ALA A 538 24.11 -37.05 1.58
CA ALA A 538 25.54 -37.36 1.64
C ALA A 538 25.84 -38.58 2.53
N GLN A 539 25.18 -38.68 3.70
CA GLN A 539 25.37 -39.80 4.63
C GLN A 539 25.00 -41.16 4.03
N LYS A 540 23.96 -41.22 3.19
CA LYS A 540 23.53 -42.46 2.52
C LYS A 540 24.65 -43.11 1.70
N TYR A 541 25.54 -42.30 1.12
CA TYR A 541 26.62 -42.76 0.25
C TYR A 541 28.02 -42.62 0.88
N ASN A 542 28.09 -42.37 2.19
CA ASN A 542 29.32 -42.12 2.95
C ASN A 542 30.14 -40.91 2.42
N TYR A 543 29.46 -39.85 1.97
CA TYR A 543 30.12 -38.59 1.61
C TYR A 543 30.29 -37.71 2.83
N ILE A 544 31.40 -36.98 2.88
CA ILE A 544 31.65 -36.00 3.92
C ILE A 544 31.29 -34.63 3.36
N LEU A 545 30.34 -33.95 3.99
CA LEU A 545 29.92 -32.60 3.65
C LEU A 545 30.14 -31.68 4.84
N ARG A 546 31.01 -30.68 4.69
CA ARG A 546 31.33 -29.69 5.73
C ARG A 546 31.15 -28.29 5.17
N ASP A 547 30.33 -27.49 5.84
CA ASP A 547 30.11 -26.10 5.49
C ASP A 547 30.39 -25.23 6.73
N ASN A 548 31.26 -24.23 6.57
CA ASN A 548 31.59 -23.28 7.63
C ASN A 548 31.16 -21.84 7.28
N GLY A 549 30.37 -21.66 6.22
CA GLY A 549 29.90 -20.36 5.71
C GLY A 549 30.87 -19.69 4.72
N THR A 550 32.17 -19.96 4.83
CA THR A 550 33.19 -19.43 3.89
C THR A 550 33.70 -20.47 2.90
N HIS A 551 33.67 -21.75 3.29
CA HIS A 551 34.11 -22.87 2.49
C HIS A 551 33.12 -24.03 2.63
N LEU A 552 32.82 -24.67 1.51
CA LEU A 552 32.07 -25.92 1.41
C LEU A 552 33.02 -27.03 0.96
N GLU A 553 33.30 -27.97 1.85
CA GLU A 553 34.15 -29.14 1.59
C GLU A 553 33.28 -30.38 1.35
N ILE A 554 33.57 -31.07 0.25
CA ILE A 554 32.91 -32.30 -0.17
C ILE A 554 33.97 -33.38 -0.39
N SER A 555 33.89 -34.48 0.35
CA SER A 555 34.76 -35.65 0.17
C SER A 555 33.94 -36.86 -0.29
N VAL A 556 34.35 -37.46 -1.41
CA VAL A 556 33.66 -38.58 -2.06
C VAL A 556 34.62 -39.77 -2.21
N PRO A 557 34.26 -40.98 -1.74
CA PRO A 557 35.09 -42.18 -1.93
C PRO A 557 35.30 -42.54 -3.41
N PHE A 558 36.47 -43.08 -3.76
CA PHE A 558 36.79 -43.49 -5.13
C PHE A 558 35.76 -44.43 -5.76
N LEU A 559 35.30 -45.45 -5.04
CA LEU A 559 34.33 -46.46 -5.51
C LEU A 559 32.85 -46.04 -5.41
N SER A 560 32.61 -44.75 -5.26
CA SER A 560 31.28 -44.16 -5.16
C SER A 560 30.47 -44.28 -6.46
N PRO A 561 29.13 -44.44 -6.41
CA PRO A 561 28.29 -44.52 -7.61
C PRO A 561 28.28 -43.24 -8.45
N HIS A 562 28.59 -42.09 -7.85
CA HIS A 562 28.59 -40.79 -8.52
C HIS A 562 29.99 -40.33 -8.99
N VAL A 563 30.97 -41.24 -9.00
CA VAL A 563 32.31 -40.98 -9.54
C VAL A 563 32.41 -41.56 -10.94
N SER A 564 32.96 -40.77 -11.86
CA SER A 564 33.13 -41.13 -13.26
C SER A 564 34.54 -41.65 -13.53
N TYR A 565 34.67 -42.83 -14.15
CA TYR A 565 35.97 -43.42 -14.48
C TYR A 565 36.31 -43.18 -15.96
N GLU A 566 37.28 -42.32 -16.26
CA GLU A 566 37.60 -41.89 -17.63
C GLU A 566 38.50 -42.88 -18.38
N GLY A 567 39.32 -43.67 -17.67
CA GLY A 567 40.20 -44.64 -18.32
C GLY A 567 41.29 -45.22 -17.44
N PHE A 568 41.94 -46.28 -17.95
CA PHE A 568 43.17 -46.85 -17.41
C PHE A 568 44.37 -46.20 -18.12
N HIS A 569 45.18 -45.45 -17.38
CA HIS A 569 46.39 -44.80 -17.89
C HIS A 569 47.61 -45.51 -17.34
N THR A 570 48.31 -46.31 -18.17
CA THR A 570 49.60 -47.04 -17.98
C THR A 570 49.85 -47.82 -16.67
N SER A 571 49.45 -47.30 -15.50
CA SER A 571 49.46 -47.94 -14.17
C SER A 571 48.40 -47.39 -13.19
N ALA A 572 47.46 -46.54 -13.63
CA ALA A 572 46.50 -45.84 -12.76
C ALA A 572 45.11 -45.70 -13.39
N ILE A 573 44.08 -45.52 -12.56
CA ILE A 573 42.69 -45.28 -12.97
C ILE A 573 42.40 -43.78 -12.81
N LYS A 574 42.02 -43.10 -13.88
CA LYS A 574 41.58 -41.71 -13.80
C LYS A 574 40.10 -41.66 -13.40
N ALA A 575 39.81 -41.05 -12.27
CA ALA A 575 38.46 -40.87 -11.75
C ALA A 575 38.16 -39.38 -11.55
N SER A 576 36.96 -38.98 -11.94
CA SER A 576 36.48 -37.60 -11.91
C SER A 576 35.17 -37.50 -11.15
N PHE A 577 35.03 -36.45 -10.36
CA PHE A 577 33.80 -36.09 -9.67
C PHE A 577 33.33 -34.72 -10.14
N TYR A 578 32.04 -34.60 -10.46
CA TYR A 578 31.41 -33.39 -10.98
C TYR A 578 30.34 -32.89 -10.02
N LEU A 579 30.35 -31.59 -9.74
CA LEU A 579 29.39 -30.91 -8.88
C LEU A 579 28.87 -29.66 -9.58
N THR A 580 27.58 -29.36 -9.43
CA THR A 580 26.96 -28.13 -9.93
C THR A 580 26.32 -27.35 -8.79
N LEU A 581 26.44 -26.02 -8.81
CA LEU A 581 25.70 -25.12 -7.94
C LEU A 581 24.51 -24.56 -8.72
N LYS A 582 23.30 -24.78 -8.20
CA LYS A 582 22.04 -24.31 -8.79
C LYS A 582 21.35 -23.32 -7.86
N ASP A 583 20.65 -22.37 -8.43
CA ASP A 583 19.81 -21.40 -7.73
C ASP A 583 18.68 -22.10 -6.96
N ASP A 584 18.40 -21.72 -5.72
CA ASP A 584 17.39 -22.38 -4.87
C ASP A 584 15.95 -22.22 -5.38
N ILE A 585 15.63 -21.09 -6.02
CA ILE A 585 14.29 -20.80 -6.55
C ILE A 585 14.16 -21.25 -8.00
N THR A 586 15.07 -20.81 -8.88
CA THR A 586 14.94 -21.06 -10.32
C THR A 586 15.53 -22.40 -10.76
N LEU A 587 16.31 -23.07 -9.89
CA LEU A 587 17.08 -24.28 -10.21
C LEU A 587 18.02 -24.12 -11.41
N ALA A 588 18.26 -22.88 -11.85
CA ALA A 588 19.16 -22.58 -12.95
C ALA A 588 20.61 -22.91 -12.54
N MET A 589 21.35 -23.56 -13.42
CA MET A 589 22.78 -23.83 -13.20
C MET A 589 23.54 -22.50 -13.19
N ARG A 590 24.27 -22.24 -12.09
CA ARG A 590 25.07 -21.03 -11.91
C ARG A 590 26.55 -21.30 -12.09
N ARG A 591 27.04 -22.40 -11.51
CA ARG A 591 28.44 -22.84 -11.60
C ARG A 591 28.56 -24.36 -11.60
N ASP A 592 29.63 -24.85 -12.19
CA ASP A 592 30.03 -26.24 -12.19
C ASP A 592 31.51 -26.36 -11.78
N PHE A 593 31.82 -27.45 -11.10
CA PHE A 593 33.14 -27.75 -10.60
C PHE A 593 33.44 -29.23 -10.83
N SER A 594 34.71 -29.54 -11.08
CA SER A 594 35.16 -30.91 -11.19
C SER A 594 36.52 -31.11 -10.53
N VAL A 595 36.75 -32.34 -10.07
CA VAL A 595 38.05 -32.80 -9.59
C VAL A 595 38.36 -34.14 -10.26
N SER A 596 39.56 -34.27 -10.80
CA SER A 596 40.04 -35.48 -11.46
C SER A 596 41.33 -35.96 -10.81
N CYS A 597 41.39 -37.25 -10.49
CA CYS A 597 42.52 -37.85 -9.78
C CYS A 597 42.90 -39.21 -10.35
N LEU A 598 44.14 -39.62 -10.07
CA LEU A 598 44.70 -40.90 -10.46
C LEU A 598 44.76 -41.82 -9.23
N PHE A 599 44.10 -42.97 -9.31
CA PHE A 599 44.06 -43.99 -8.27
C PHE A 599 44.81 -45.25 -8.69
N SER A 600 45.40 -45.95 -7.72
CA SER A 600 46.06 -47.22 -7.99
C SER A 600 45.03 -48.31 -8.34
N PRO A 601 45.26 -49.17 -9.35
CA PRO A 601 44.41 -50.31 -9.63
C PRO A 601 44.27 -51.29 -8.45
N SER A 602 45.21 -51.25 -7.49
CA SER A 602 45.11 -52.02 -6.26
C SER A 602 43.88 -51.65 -5.41
N GLU A 603 43.33 -50.44 -5.55
CA GLU A 603 42.10 -50.03 -4.84
C GLU A 603 40.85 -50.80 -5.32
N LEU A 604 40.90 -51.44 -6.50
CA LEU A 604 39.82 -52.29 -6.99
C LEU A 604 39.80 -53.66 -6.33
N ILE A 605 40.89 -54.09 -5.69
CA ILE A 605 41.06 -55.46 -5.19
C ILE A 605 41.48 -55.51 -3.72
N GLN A 606 40.82 -56.36 -2.94
CA GLN A 606 41.20 -56.68 -1.59
C GLN A 606 41.30 -58.20 -1.41
N CYS A 607 42.52 -58.68 -1.13
CA CYS A 607 42.81 -60.08 -0.83
C CYS A 607 42.93 -60.24 0.69
N LEU A 608 41.93 -60.84 1.34
CA LEU A 608 41.91 -61.00 2.80
C LEU A 608 42.70 -62.24 3.25
N PRO A 609 43.37 -62.21 4.42
CA PRO A 609 44.16 -63.35 4.93
C PRO A 609 43.37 -64.66 5.10
N ASN A 610 42.05 -64.57 5.30
CA ASN A 610 41.16 -65.73 5.40
C ASN A 610 40.82 -66.40 4.05
N GLY A 611 41.44 -65.94 2.95
CA GLY A 611 41.20 -66.44 1.61
C GLY A 611 39.92 -65.89 0.95
N THR A 612 39.35 -64.79 1.45
CA THR A 612 38.28 -64.07 0.77
C THR A 612 38.86 -63.03 -0.19
N VAL A 613 38.42 -63.03 -1.44
CA VAL A 613 38.77 -62.00 -2.43
C VAL A 613 37.57 -61.11 -2.67
N ILE A 614 37.81 -59.80 -2.64
CA ILE A 614 36.87 -58.77 -3.05
C ILE A 614 37.48 -58.06 -4.26
N ILE A 615 36.79 -58.06 -5.40
CA ILE A 615 37.23 -57.38 -6.62
C ILE A 615 36.08 -56.56 -7.18
N THR A 616 36.33 -55.29 -7.49
CA THR A 616 35.37 -54.37 -8.07
C THR A 616 35.76 -54.04 -9.51
N ALA A 617 34.91 -54.41 -10.46
CA ALA A 617 35.01 -53.98 -11.85
C ALA A 617 34.32 -52.62 -12.02
N ILE A 618 34.84 -51.79 -12.94
CA ILE A 618 34.36 -50.43 -13.22
C ILE A 618 33.93 -50.30 -14.68
N LYS A 619 32.86 -49.56 -14.94
CA LYS A 619 32.41 -49.14 -16.26
C LYS A 619 33.08 -47.81 -16.61
N LEU A 620 33.79 -47.78 -17.74
CA LEU A 620 34.46 -46.58 -18.23
C LEU A 620 33.46 -45.63 -18.90
N GLU A 621 33.66 -44.33 -18.67
CA GLU A 621 32.88 -43.26 -19.29
C GLU A 621 33.19 -43.18 -20.80
N GLY A 622 32.15 -43.19 -21.64
CA GLY A 622 32.30 -43.24 -23.10
C GLY A 622 32.60 -44.64 -23.69
N GLY A 623 32.61 -45.70 -22.86
CA GLY A 623 32.71 -47.10 -23.33
C GLY A 623 31.42 -47.63 -23.96
N GLU A 624 31.48 -48.81 -24.59
CA GLU A 624 30.29 -49.53 -25.06
C GLU A 624 29.28 -49.77 -23.91
N ASP A 625 28.00 -49.97 -24.23
CA ASP A 625 26.93 -50.14 -23.24
C ASP A 625 27.04 -51.45 -22.45
N LEU A 626 27.96 -51.43 -21.49
CA LEU A 626 28.25 -52.51 -20.55
C LEU A 626 27.19 -52.52 -19.46
N ASP A 627 26.45 -53.62 -19.36
CA ASP A 627 25.62 -53.92 -18.20
C ASP A 627 26.48 -54.59 -17.11
N THR A 628 26.73 -53.84 -16.04
CA THR A 628 27.55 -54.27 -14.89
C THR A 628 26.96 -55.49 -14.19
N ALA A 629 25.66 -55.77 -14.31
CA ALA A 629 25.02 -56.94 -13.71
C ALA A 629 25.37 -58.26 -14.43
N LEU A 630 25.76 -58.19 -15.71
CA LEU A 630 26.06 -59.37 -16.52
C LEU A 630 27.51 -59.85 -16.41
N LEU A 631 28.38 -59.09 -15.74
CA LEU A 631 29.76 -59.48 -15.46
C LEU A 631 29.82 -60.83 -14.73
N VAL A 632 30.82 -61.64 -15.07
CA VAL A 632 31.07 -62.97 -14.49
C VAL A 632 32.54 -63.16 -14.16
N LEU A 633 32.86 -64.13 -13.31
CA LEU A 633 34.24 -64.62 -13.16
C LEU A 633 34.54 -65.72 -14.21
N ARG A 634 35.73 -66.34 -14.16
CA ARG A 634 36.08 -67.49 -15.01
C ARG A 634 35.03 -68.61 -14.95
N ASP A 635 34.49 -68.87 -13.77
CA ASP A 635 33.25 -69.65 -13.63
C ASP A 635 32.04 -68.75 -13.86
N ARG A 636 31.31 -69.00 -14.96
CA ARG A 636 30.16 -68.19 -15.39
C ARG A 636 28.98 -68.23 -14.41
N GLN A 637 28.94 -69.19 -13.47
CA GLN A 637 27.95 -69.22 -12.40
C GLN A 637 28.21 -68.15 -11.32
N CYS A 638 29.44 -67.67 -11.20
CA CYS A 638 29.80 -66.65 -10.21
C CYS A 638 29.46 -65.24 -10.72
N LYS A 639 28.38 -64.70 -10.16
CA LYS A 639 27.82 -63.37 -10.42
C LYS A 639 28.26 -62.34 -9.37
N PRO A 640 28.20 -61.04 -9.67
CA PRO A 640 28.57 -60.00 -8.71
C PRO A 640 27.62 -59.99 -7.51
N SER A 641 28.18 -59.70 -6.33
CA SER A 641 27.45 -59.59 -5.07
C SER A 641 26.82 -58.22 -4.84
N LEU A 642 27.39 -57.18 -5.44
CA LEU A 642 26.89 -55.81 -5.41
C LEU A 642 27.07 -55.19 -6.80
N VAL A 643 26.02 -54.57 -7.32
CA VAL A 643 26.02 -53.94 -8.64
C VAL A 643 25.49 -52.52 -8.52
N THR A 644 26.20 -51.59 -9.12
CA THR A 644 25.77 -50.21 -9.35
C THR A 644 25.83 -49.91 -10.85
N GLU A 645 25.31 -48.76 -11.28
CA GLU A 645 25.37 -48.35 -12.69
C GLU A 645 26.81 -48.32 -13.23
N ARG A 646 27.79 -47.96 -12.38
CA ARG A 646 29.19 -47.80 -12.79
C ARG A 646 30.15 -48.87 -12.26
N THR A 647 29.75 -49.71 -11.29
CA THR A 647 30.64 -50.70 -10.66
C THR A 647 29.96 -52.03 -10.39
N ALA A 648 30.73 -53.13 -10.40
CA ALA A 648 30.26 -54.46 -9.99
C ALA A 648 31.29 -55.12 -9.07
N THR A 649 30.89 -55.49 -7.86
CA THR A 649 31.76 -56.06 -6.84
C THR A 649 31.47 -57.54 -6.62
N PHE A 650 32.51 -58.35 -6.73
CA PHE A 650 32.49 -59.79 -6.47
C PHE A 650 33.12 -60.06 -5.11
N LYS A 651 32.51 -60.95 -4.32
CA LYS A 651 33.05 -61.46 -3.06
C LYS A 651 32.98 -62.98 -3.08
N PHE A 652 34.14 -63.63 -3.11
CA PHE A 652 34.23 -65.08 -3.24
C PHE A 652 35.48 -65.62 -2.54
N ASN A 653 35.55 -66.94 -2.33
CA ASN A 653 36.72 -67.57 -1.73
C ASN A 653 37.77 -67.92 -2.81
N VAL A 654 39.05 -67.76 -2.51
CA VAL A 654 40.18 -68.07 -3.41
C VAL A 654 40.14 -69.48 -4.01
N ASN A 655 39.46 -70.45 -3.39
CA ASN A 655 39.35 -71.83 -3.89
C ASN A 655 38.10 -72.08 -4.75
N THR A 656 37.30 -71.06 -5.04
CA THR A 656 36.02 -71.16 -5.78
C THR A 656 36.03 -70.34 -7.08
N CYS A 657 34.93 -70.35 -7.83
CA CYS A 657 34.70 -69.48 -9.00
C CYS A 657 35.72 -69.60 -10.14
N GLY A 658 36.26 -70.80 -10.36
CA GLY A 658 37.24 -71.05 -11.43
C GLY A 658 38.60 -70.38 -11.18
N THR A 659 38.91 -70.02 -9.94
CA THR A 659 40.20 -69.42 -9.57
C THR A 659 41.32 -70.44 -9.77
N SER A 660 42.35 -70.04 -10.50
CA SER A 660 43.54 -70.86 -10.70
C SER A 660 44.56 -70.62 -9.59
N LYS A 661 45.19 -71.67 -9.09
CA LYS A 661 46.20 -71.63 -8.03
C LYS A 661 47.56 -72.01 -8.60
N LYS A 662 48.57 -71.17 -8.37
CA LYS A 662 49.97 -71.42 -8.73
C LYS A 662 50.82 -71.40 -7.46
N PHE A 663 51.67 -72.42 -7.29
CA PHE A 663 52.60 -72.50 -6.17
C PHE A 663 53.99 -72.03 -6.61
N ASN A 664 54.58 -71.15 -5.81
CA ASN A 664 56.00 -70.83 -5.83
C ASN A 664 56.61 -71.28 -4.48
N SER A 665 57.94 -71.41 -4.42
CA SER A 665 58.70 -71.85 -3.24
C SER A 665 58.40 -71.07 -1.94
N THR A 666 57.94 -69.82 -2.05
CA THR A 666 57.68 -68.91 -0.90
C THR A 666 56.27 -68.31 -0.87
N THR A 667 55.50 -68.38 -1.96
CA THR A 667 54.17 -67.75 -2.07
C THR A 667 53.19 -68.60 -2.88
N VAL A 668 51.92 -68.57 -2.50
CA VAL A 668 50.80 -69.06 -3.33
C VAL A 668 50.18 -67.88 -4.06
N THR A 669 50.05 -68.00 -5.39
CA THR A 669 49.37 -67.01 -6.22
C THR A 669 48.02 -67.55 -6.67
N TYR A 670 46.96 -66.82 -6.38
CA TYR A 670 45.61 -67.07 -6.88
C TYR A 670 45.30 -66.09 -8.00
N GLU A 671 44.88 -66.60 -9.14
CA GLU A 671 44.62 -65.83 -10.36
C GLU A 671 43.21 -66.11 -10.87
N ASN A 672 42.46 -65.04 -11.14
CA ASN A 672 41.12 -65.08 -11.73
C ASN A 672 40.88 -63.83 -12.59
N GLU A 673 39.78 -63.82 -13.34
CA GLU A 673 39.45 -62.77 -14.32
C GLU A 673 37.97 -62.42 -14.21
N VAL A 674 37.65 -61.13 -14.25
CA VAL A 674 36.30 -60.61 -14.44
C VAL A 674 36.08 -60.42 -15.93
N LEU A 675 35.01 -61.01 -16.45
CA LEU A 675 34.70 -61.11 -17.87
C LEU A 675 33.29 -60.56 -18.14
N TYR A 676 33.13 -59.86 -19.27
CA TYR A 676 31.82 -59.55 -19.83
C TYR A 676 31.71 -60.11 -21.24
N PHE A 677 30.62 -60.82 -21.49
CA PHE A 677 30.25 -61.32 -22.80
C PHE A 677 28.99 -60.58 -23.26
N ARG A 678 29.03 -60.02 -24.47
CA ARG A 678 27.81 -59.50 -25.09
C ARG A 678 26.86 -60.67 -25.38
N PRO A 679 25.55 -60.52 -25.16
CA PRO A 679 24.59 -61.56 -25.53
C PRO A 679 24.79 -62.02 -26.99
N GLY A 680 25.05 -63.31 -27.19
CA GLY A 680 25.30 -63.91 -28.50
C GLY A 680 26.77 -63.91 -28.97
N ASN A 681 27.72 -63.45 -28.15
CA ASN A 681 29.15 -63.44 -28.47
C ASN A 681 29.96 -64.28 -27.47
N ASP A 682 30.89 -65.11 -27.94
CA ASP A 682 31.72 -65.99 -27.09
C ASP A 682 33.06 -65.37 -26.70
N ILE A 683 33.42 -64.23 -27.27
CA ILE A 683 34.65 -63.48 -26.96
C ILE A 683 34.32 -62.40 -25.91
N PRO A 684 35.08 -62.33 -24.79
CA PRO A 684 34.84 -61.32 -23.77
C PRO A 684 35.25 -59.93 -24.28
N ILE A 685 34.36 -58.95 -24.11
CA ILE A 685 34.60 -57.55 -24.51
C ILE A 685 35.25 -56.74 -23.39
N TYR A 686 34.94 -57.11 -22.14
CA TYR A 686 35.62 -56.59 -20.95
C TYR A 686 36.38 -57.73 -20.30
N GLN A 687 37.66 -57.51 -19.99
CA GLN A 687 38.52 -58.46 -19.29
C GLN A 687 39.37 -57.72 -18.26
N LEU A 688 39.12 -57.98 -16.98
CA LEU A 688 39.91 -57.48 -15.87
C LEU A 688 40.57 -58.66 -15.14
N LYS A 689 41.88 -58.80 -15.34
CA LYS A 689 42.68 -59.85 -14.72
C LYS A 689 43.27 -59.39 -13.39
N PHE A 690 43.21 -60.24 -12.37
CA PHE A 690 43.79 -59.94 -11.06
C PHE A 690 44.51 -61.13 -10.43
N LEU A 691 45.45 -60.83 -9.54
CA LEU A 691 46.26 -61.80 -8.82
C LEU A 691 46.32 -61.45 -7.33
N CYS A 692 46.09 -62.43 -6.46
CA CYS A 692 46.31 -62.35 -5.02
C CYS A 692 47.52 -63.21 -4.64
N PHE A 693 48.48 -62.62 -3.92
CA PHE A 693 49.67 -63.30 -3.43
C PHE A 693 49.56 -63.53 -1.92
N TYR A 694 49.73 -64.78 -1.49
CA TYR A 694 49.77 -65.16 -0.07
C TYR A 694 51.13 -65.79 0.24
N ALA A 695 51.78 -65.36 1.33
CA ALA A 695 53.03 -65.96 1.79
C ALA A 695 52.76 -67.35 2.41
N ILE A 696 53.66 -68.30 2.15
CA ILE A 696 53.64 -69.63 2.78
C ILE A 696 54.52 -69.57 4.03
N GLU A 697 53.97 -69.10 5.15
CA GLU A 697 54.71 -69.17 6.43
C GLU A 697 54.57 -70.57 7.05
N GLN A 698 55.71 -71.25 7.27
CA GLN A 698 55.79 -72.42 8.14
C GLN A 698 55.78 -71.91 9.59
N THR A 699 54.93 -72.53 10.43
CA THR A 699 54.66 -72.27 11.87
C THR A 699 53.51 -71.30 12.17
N ALA A 700 52.41 -71.87 12.69
CA ALA A 700 51.44 -71.15 13.48
C ALA A 700 51.69 -71.54 14.94
N ASP A 701 52.56 -70.80 15.62
CA ASP A 701 52.53 -70.77 17.08
C ASP A 701 51.28 -70.00 17.50
N VAL A 702 50.48 -70.61 18.37
CA VAL A 702 49.28 -69.99 18.95
C VAL A 702 49.67 -69.43 20.32
N PRO A 703 49.99 -68.13 20.46
CA PRO A 703 50.00 -67.50 21.76
C PRO A 703 48.55 -67.32 22.22
N TYR A 704 48.17 -68.11 23.22
CA TYR A 704 46.95 -67.90 23.97
C TYR A 704 47.16 -66.71 24.94
N GLU A 705 46.70 -65.52 24.55
CA GLU A 705 46.42 -64.43 25.49
C GLU A 705 44.93 -64.36 25.76
N SER A 706 44.52 -64.53 27.01
CA SER A 706 43.15 -64.30 27.43
C SER A 706 42.88 -62.79 27.49
N LYS A 707 42.48 -62.21 26.36
CA LYS A 707 41.82 -60.90 26.36
C LYS A 707 40.53 -61.03 27.18
N LYS A 708 40.47 -60.36 28.34
CA LYS A 708 39.18 -60.04 28.98
C LYS A 708 38.33 -59.33 27.93
N ASN A 709 37.27 -59.98 27.47
CA ASN A 709 36.24 -59.31 26.69
C ASN A 709 35.78 -58.08 27.49
N PRO A 710 35.71 -56.89 26.88
CA PRO A 710 34.95 -55.79 27.48
C PRO A 710 33.54 -56.31 27.76
N PRO A 711 32.91 -55.92 28.88
CA PRO A 711 31.49 -56.21 29.08
C PRO A 711 30.73 -55.73 27.84
N PRO A 712 29.73 -56.49 27.33
CA PRO A 712 28.97 -56.06 26.15
C PRO A 712 28.37 -54.68 26.44
N SER A 713 28.82 -53.66 25.70
CA SER A 713 28.18 -52.35 25.74
C SER A 713 26.92 -52.42 24.89
N ILE A 714 25.76 -52.33 25.54
CA ILE A 714 24.49 -52.14 24.85
C ILE A 714 24.52 -50.73 24.28
N ASN A 715 24.78 -50.60 22.98
CA ASN A 715 24.52 -49.37 22.27
C ASN A 715 23.04 -49.38 21.89
N PRO A 716 22.19 -48.48 22.41
CA PRO A 716 20.81 -48.37 21.96
C PRO A 716 20.82 -48.04 20.47
N GLY A 717 20.32 -48.98 19.65
CA GLY A 717 20.04 -48.74 18.25
C GLY A 717 18.69 -48.05 18.13
N SER A 718 18.69 -46.78 17.73
CA SER A 718 17.47 -46.04 17.41
C SER A 718 17.12 -46.30 15.95
N GLY A 719 15.90 -46.77 15.70
CA GLY A 719 15.35 -46.92 14.35
C GLY A 719 13.94 -46.35 14.31
N CYS A 720 13.62 -45.58 13.27
CA CYS A 720 12.28 -45.03 13.08
C CYS A 720 11.43 -46.01 12.25
N LEU A 721 10.21 -46.26 12.70
CA LEU A 721 9.21 -47.01 11.94
C LEU A 721 8.51 -46.06 10.96
N ALA A 722 8.47 -46.42 9.68
CA ALA A 722 7.84 -45.59 8.65
C ALA A 722 6.33 -45.87 8.59
N LEU A 723 5.53 -44.83 8.83
CA LEU A 723 4.07 -44.87 8.80
C LEU A 723 3.53 -44.08 7.60
N SER A 724 2.39 -44.49 7.08
CA SER A 724 1.67 -43.80 6.02
C SER A 724 0.22 -43.58 6.42
N LEU A 725 -0.22 -42.33 6.52
CA LEU A 725 -1.63 -41.94 6.67
C LEU A 725 -2.22 -41.59 5.31
N LYS A 726 -3.33 -42.22 4.92
CA LYS A 726 -4.01 -41.99 3.64
C LYS A 726 -5.51 -41.78 3.84
N LEU A 727 -6.10 -40.86 3.08
CA LEU A 727 -7.53 -40.58 3.05
C LEU A 727 -8.19 -41.26 1.83
N PHE A 728 -9.34 -41.88 2.03
CA PHE A 728 -10.09 -42.63 1.01
C PHE A 728 -11.44 -41.99 0.70
N LYS A 729 -11.86 -42.14 -0.56
CA LYS A 729 -13.12 -41.56 -1.06
C LYS A 729 -14.37 -42.23 -0.49
N GLU A 730 -14.25 -43.50 -0.11
CA GLU A 730 -15.36 -44.36 0.28
C GLU A 730 -14.96 -45.36 1.38
N LYS A 731 -15.96 -45.87 2.11
CA LYS A 731 -15.84 -46.92 3.15
C LYS A 731 -15.18 -48.22 2.66
N SER A 732 -15.11 -48.44 1.34
CA SER A 732 -14.47 -49.59 0.73
C SER A 732 -12.93 -49.56 0.82
N TYR A 733 -12.33 -48.40 1.12
CA TYR A 733 -10.87 -48.17 1.11
C TYR A 733 -10.18 -48.57 -0.21
N SER A 734 -10.93 -48.54 -1.31
CA SER A 734 -10.44 -48.96 -2.62
C SER A 734 -9.62 -47.87 -3.31
N LYS A 735 -10.13 -46.64 -3.33
CA LYS A 735 -9.53 -45.48 -4.02
C LYS A 735 -9.10 -44.40 -3.01
N PRO A 736 -7.79 -44.19 -2.80
CA PRO A 736 -7.30 -43.05 -2.04
C PRO A 736 -7.44 -41.75 -2.83
N TYR A 737 -7.49 -40.62 -2.14
CA TYR A 737 -7.28 -39.30 -2.76
C TYR A 737 -5.83 -39.16 -3.22
N GLN A 738 -5.63 -38.57 -4.41
CA GLN A 738 -4.30 -38.25 -4.94
C GLN A 738 -3.82 -36.89 -4.40
N GLU A 739 -2.50 -36.62 -4.43
CA GLU A 739 -1.93 -35.35 -3.94
C GLU A 739 -2.54 -34.12 -4.64
N SER A 740 -2.84 -34.20 -5.94
CA SER A 740 -3.48 -33.12 -6.71
C SER A 740 -4.94 -32.87 -6.34
N GLU A 741 -5.56 -33.72 -5.52
CA GLU A 741 -6.96 -33.60 -5.11
C GLU A 741 -7.11 -32.96 -3.72
N TYR A 742 -6.00 -32.55 -3.09
CA TYR A 742 -6.01 -31.74 -1.87
C TYR A 742 -6.05 -30.24 -2.23
N PRO A 743 -6.79 -29.40 -1.48
CA PRO A 743 -7.56 -29.71 -0.27
C PRO A 743 -8.89 -30.45 -0.56
N VAL A 744 -9.21 -31.45 0.28
CA VAL A 744 -10.42 -32.26 0.12
C VAL A 744 -11.62 -31.52 0.73
N VAL A 745 -12.56 -31.09 -0.12
CA VAL A 745 -13.79 -30.42 0.30
C VAL A 745 -14.88 -31.44 0.62
N LYS A 746 -15.48 -31.34 1.81
CA LYS A 746 -16.61 -32.16 2.28
C LYS A 746 -17.61 -31.30 3.05
N TYR A 747 -18.88 -31.69 3.02
CA TYR A 747 -19.87 -31.04 3.86
C TYR A 747 -19.70 -31.46 5.33
N LEU A 748 -20.09 -30.59 6.27
CA LEU A 748 -20.10 -30.92 7.69
C LEU A 748 -20.89 -32.22 7.93
N ARG A 749 -20.38 -33.07 8.81
CA ARG A 749 -20.89 -34.42 9.16
C ARG A 749 -20.71 -35.50 8.09
N GLU A 750 -20.18 -35.19 6.91
CA GLU A 750 -19.78 -36.25 5.97
C GLU A 750 -18.60 -37.06 6.52
N ALA A 751 -18.55 -38.35 6.19
CA ALA A 751 -17.50 -39.23 6.67
C ALA A 751 -16.21 -39.07 5.85
N LEU A 752 -15.09 -38.95 6.56
CA LEU A 752 -13.73 -39.04 6.06
C LEU A 752 -13.15 -40.40 6.45
N TYR A 753 -12.60 -41.15 5.49
CA TYR A 753 -12.13 -42.53 5.71
C TYR A 753 -10.59 -42.58 5.73
N PHE A 754 -9.99 -42.78 6.90
CA PHE A 754 -8.54 -42.79 7.08
C PHE A 754 -8.00 -44.22 7.20
N GLU A 755 -6.85 -44.48 6.56
CA GLU A 755 -6.05 -45.70 6.71
C GLU A 755 -4.64 -45.30 7.14
N VAL A 756 -4.18 -45.84 8.26
CA VAL A 756 -2.78 -45.75 8.69
C VAL A 756 -2.13 -47.10 8.45
N GLU A 757 -1.00 -47.13 7.78
CA GLU A 757 -0.26 -48.32 7.40
C GLU A 757 1.20 -48.24 7.88
N LEU A 758 1.68 -49.27 8.55
CA LEU A 758 3.09 -49.49 8.85
C LEU A 758 3.79 -50.06 7.61
N LEU A 759 4.70 -49.30 6.99
CA LEU A 759 5.31 -49.65 5.71
C LEU A 759 6.42 -50.70 5.86
N LEU A 760 7.26 -50.56 6.90
CA LEU A 760 8.40 -51.43 7.21
C LEU A 760 8.68 -51.41 8.73
N PRO A 761 9.16 -52.52 9.33
CA PRO A 761 9.42 -53.84 8.74
C PRO A 761 8.16 -54.71 8.67
N LYS A 762 8.14 -55.67 7.72
CA LYS A 762 7.04 -56.64 7.53
C LYS A 762 7.06 -57.78 8.56
N ASP A 763 7.31 -57.45 9.83
CA ASP A 763 7.31 -58.43 10.93
C ASP A 763 5.87 -58.68 11.39
N ALA A 764 5.39 -59.91 11.23
CA ALA A 764 4.03 -60.31 11.59
C ALA A 764 3.70 -60.15 13.08
N ARG A 765 4.71 -60.00 13.94
CA ARG A 765 4.55 -59.80 15.40
C ARG A 765 4.29 -58.34 15.79
N LEU A 766 4.48 -57.39 14.87
CA LEU A 766 4.18 -55.98 15.11
C LEU A 766 2.69 -55.72 14.89
N ASP A 767 2.08 -55.00 15.81
CA ASP A 767 0.70 -54.49 15.70
C ASP A 767 0.75 -52.96 15.76
N LEU A 768 0.10 -52.30 14.80
CA LEU A 768 0.03 -50.85 14.73
C LEU A 768 -1.11 -50.37 15.62
N ASN A 769 -0.85 -49.73 16.74
CA ASN A 769 -1.91 -49.09 17.54
C ASN A 769 -1.89 -47.57 17.35
N LEU A 770 -3.07 -46.96 17.19
CA LEU A 770 -3.21 -45.50 17.21
C LEU A 770 -3.56 -45.10 18.64
N ASP A 771 -2.77 -44.22 19.24
CA ASP A 771 -2.98 -43.81 20.63
C ASP A 771 -3.76 -42.50 20.70
N ASP A 772 -3.10 -41.37 20.44
CA ASP A 772 -3.72 -40.06 20.38
C ASP A 772 -3.71 -39.53 18.94
N CYS A 773 -4.87 -39.05 18.48
CA CYS A 773 -5.03 -38.40 17.19
C CYS A 773 -5.82 -37.12 17.40
N TRP A 774 -5.38 -36.01 16.82
CA TRP A 774 -6.07 -34.73 16.89
C TRP A 774 -6.01 -34.00 15.56
N ALA A 775 -6.94 -33.07 15.36
CA ALA A 775 -6.89 -32.11 14.26
C ALA A 775 -6.46 -30.74 14.79
N THR A 776 -5.81 -29.96 13.94
CA THR A 776 -5.44 -28.56 14.15
C THR A 776 -6.01 -27.70 13.03
N ASN A 777 -6.12 -26.40 13.26
CA ASN A 777 -6.52 -25.42 12.24
C ASN A 777 -5.36 -24.95 11.35
N SER A 778 -4.14 -25.46 11.55
CA SER A 778 -2.95 -25.08 10.78
C SER A 778 -2.08 -26.31 10.49
N GLN A 779 -1.08 -26.16 9.62
CA GLN A 779 -0.11 -27.21 9.31
C GLN A 779 0.84 -27.54 10.49
N ILE A 780 0.86 -26.72 11.55
CA ILE A 780 1.70 -26.92 12.73
C ILE A 780 1.02 -27.93 13.67
N GLN A 781 1.70 -29.05 13.95
CA GLN A 781 1.19 -30.15 14.78
C GLN A 781 0.69 -29.72 16.17
N ASP A 782 1.38 -28.74 16.78
CA ASP A 782 1.11 -28.27 18.14
C ASP A 782 0.30 -26.96 18.19
N SER A 783 -0.31 -26.53 17.06
CA SER A 783 -1.12 -25.31 17.07
C SER A 783 -2.44 -25.49 17.79
N LEU A 784 -2.89 -24.44 18.46
CA LEU A 784 -4.22 -24.37 19.05
C LEU A 784 -5.18 -23.68 18.06
N PRO A 785 -6.46 -24.11 17.99
CA PRO A 785 -7.10 -25.18 18.77
C PRO A 785 -6.76 -26.60 18.29
N GLN A 786 -6.66 -27.53 19.24
CA GLN A 786 -6.56 -28.97 18.98
C GLN A 786 -7.89 -29.65 19.26
N TRP A 787 -8.41 -30.42 18.30
CA TRP A 787 -9.60 -31.26 18.51
C TRP A 787 -9.21 -32.74 18.59
N PRO A 788 -9.33 -33.39 19.77
CA PRO A 788 -8.97 -34.80 19.92
C PRO A 788 -9.99 -35.72 19.24
N ILE A 789 -9.51 -36.54 18.31
CA ILE A 789 -10.25 -37.56 17.54
C ILE A 789 -10.18 -38.92 18.26
N LEU A 790 -8.98 -39.27 18.75
CA LEU A 790 -8.71 -40.46 19.56
C LEU A 790 -7.96 -40.04 20.82
N THR A 791 -8.29 -40.69 21.94
CA THR A 791 -7.62 -40.49 23.23
C THR A 791 -7.31 -41.84 23.84
N HIS A 792 -6.03 -42.11 24.14
CA HIS A 792 -5.57 -43.40 24.69
C HIS A 792 -6.04 -44.62 23.87
N GLY A 793 -6.05 -44.49 22.55
CA GLY A 793 -6.46 -45.51 21.59
C GLY A 793 -7.96 -45.82 21.55
N CYS A 794 -8.79 -45.00 22.19
CA CYS A 794 -10.25 -45.10 22.16
C CYS A 794 -10.90 -43.86 21.52
N GLU A 795 -12.13 -44.01 21.05
CA GLU A 795 -12.91 -42.89 20.54
C GLU A 795 -13.13 -41.79 21.59
N ASN A 796 -13.05 -40.53 21.19
CA ASN A 796 -13.29 -39.41 22.09
C ASN A 796 -14.76 -39.37 22.53
N ASN A 797 -15.01 -39.77 23.79
CA ASN A 797 -16.36 -39.79 24.38
C ASN A 797 -17.02 -38.42 24.52
N LYS A 798 -16.25 -37.32 24.43
CA LYS A 798 -16.75 -35.95 24.47
C LYS A 798 -17.26 -35.47 23.10
N ASP A 799 -16.94 -36.17 22.02
CA ASP A 799 -17.47 -35.87 20.70
C ASP A 799 -18.85 -36.52 20.52
N SER A 800 -19.80 -35.74 19.99
CA SER A 800 -21.14 -36.24 19.63
C SER A 800 -21.09 -37.15 18.40
N TYR A 801 -20.10 -36.95 17.52
CA TYR A 801 -19.86 -37.74 16.32
C TYR A 801 -18.59 -38.56 16.46
N ARG A 802 -18.67 -39.60 17.30
CA ARG A 802 -17.54 -40.46 17.64
C ARG A 802 -16.88 -41.09 16.40
N THR A 803 -15.56 -41.22 16.47
CA THR A 803 -14.75 -41.97 15.50
C THR A 803 -15.21 -43.43 15.45
N ILE A 804 -15.34 -43.98 14.24
CA ILE A 804 -15.76 -45.38 14.06
C ILE A 804 -14.61 -46.18 13.44
N PHE A 805 -14.12 -47.20 14.16
CA PHE A 805 -13.09 -48.10 13.64
C PHE A 805 -13.67 -49.15 12.68
N HIS A 806 -12.98 -49.37 11.57
CA HIS A 806 -13.32 -50.38 10.57
C HIS A 806 -12.36 -51.57 10.67
N LYS A 807 -12.91 -52.79 10.69
CA LYS A 807 -12.11 -54.02 10.72
C LYS A 807 -11.28 -54.14 9.44
N VAL A 808 -10.00 -54.47 9.61
CA VAL A 808 -9.09 -54.77 8.50
C VAL A 808 -8.99 -56.29 8.37
N ASN A 809 -9.32 -56.81 7.20
CA ASN A 809 -9.21 -58.23 6.89
C ASN A 809 -8.08 -58.47 5.88
N TYR A 810 -7.56 -59.69 5.88
CA TYR A 810 -6.60 -60.14 4.87
C TYR A 810 -7.18 -60.02 3.46
N SER A 811 -6.41 -59.46 2.53
CA SER A 811 -6.78 -59.35 1.11
C SER A 811 -5.51 -59.33 0.23
N LEU A 812 -5.67 -59.38 -1.09
CA LEU A 812 -4.53 -59.28 -2.02
C LEU A 812 -3.69 -58.00 -1.81
N ARG A 813 -4.32 -56.91 -1.34
CA ARG A 813 -3.65 -55.64 -0.99
C ARG A 813 -3.15 -55.61 0.46
N VAL A 814 -3.81 -56.31 1.38
CA VAL A 814 -3.51 -56.28 2.81
C VAL A 814 -2.97 -57.63 3.27
N LYS A 815 -1.63 -57.74 3.32
CA LYS A 815 -0.93 -58.98 3.73
C LYS A 815 -0.84 -59.16 5.25
N PHE A 816 -0.71 -58.06 5.99
CA PHE A 816 -0.63 -58.05 7.46
C PHE A 816 -1.71 -57.12 8.01
N PRO A 817 -2.93 -57.61 8.31
CA PRO A 817 -4.00 -56.77 8.85
C PRO A 817 -3.63 -56.00 10.12
N GLN A 818 -2.74 -56.56 10.94
CA GLN A 818 -2.19 -55.93 12.15
C GLN A 818 -1.30 -54.71 11.87
N HIS A 819 -0.83 -54.52 10.64
CA HIS A 819 -0.03 -53.34 10.27
C HIS A 819 -0.88 -52.16 9.83
N LEU A 820 -2.21 -52.31 9.82
CA LEU A 820 -3.13 -51.27 9.35
C LEU A 820 -4.22 -50.99 10.38
N LYS A 821 -4.57 -49.71 10.52
CA LYS A 821 -5.79 -49.28 11.22
C LYS A 821 -6.61 -48.40 10.29
N ARG A 822 -7.92 -48.66 10.28
CA ARG A 822 -8.89 -47.95 9.46
C ARG A 822 -9.96 -47.35 10.36
N PHE A 823 -10.28 -46.08 10.16
CA PHE A 823 -11.32 -45.40 10.93
C PHE A 823 -12.00 -44.30 10.11
N GLU A 824 -13.25 -43.99 10.45
CA GLU A 824 -13.95 -42.84 9.89
C GLU A 824 -14.16 -41.73 10.93
N VAL A 825 -14.01 -40.49 10.50
CA VAL A 825 -14.29 -39.26 11.28
C VAL A 825 -15.33 -38.44 10.53
N ARG A 826 -16.25 -37.82 11.26
CA ARG A 826 -17.27 -36.93 10.66
C ARG A 826 -16.69 -35.54 10.52
N MET A 827 -16.79 -34.94 9.34
CA MET A 827 -16.23 -33.62 9.04
C MET A 827 -16.80 -32.56 10.00
N PHE A 828 -15.90 -31.76 10.58
CA PHE A 828 -16.21 -30.64 11.47
C PHE A 828 -15.36 -29.43 11.08
N THR A 829 -15.61 -28.29 11.72
CA THR A 829 -14.85 -27.06 11.51
C THR A 829 -14.53 -26.40 12.84
N PHE A 830 -13.41 -25.68 12.90
CA PHE A 830 -13.02 -24.90 14.07
C PHE A 830 -13.79 -23.57 14.11
N VAL A 831 -14.18 -23.15 15.31
CA VAL A 831 -14.96 -21.93 15.53
C VAL A 831 -14.18 -21.03 16.48
N GLN A 832 -14.09 -19.74 16.15
CA GLN A 832 -13.56 -18.70 17.03
C GLN A 832 -14.62 -17.61 17.22
N ASP A 833 -14.98 -17.35 18.48
CA ASP A 833 -15.95 -16.32 18.89
C ASP A 833 -17.23 -16.27 18.05
N THR A 834 -17.86 -17.44 17.84
CA THR A 834 -19.11 -17.67 17.08
C THR A 834 -19.08 -17.44 15.57
N SER A 835 -17.92 -17.12 14.99
CA SER A 835 -17.71 -17.09 13.54
C SER A 835 -17.00 -18.35 13.03
N LEU A 836 -17.45 -18.87 11.88
CA LEU A 836 -16.78 -19.97 11.20
C LEU A 836 -15.43 -19.45 10.67
N LEU A 837 -14.33 -20.05 11.11
CA LEU A 837 -13.02 -19.80 10.52
C LEU A 837 -13.00 -20.45 9.13
N GLN A 838 -13.24 -19.63 8.12
CA GLN A 838 -13.18 -20.04 6.72
C GLN A 838 -11.90 -19.44 6.13
N GLU A 839 -10.93 -20.30 5.78
CA GLU A 839 -9.88 -19.97 4.81
C GLU A 839 -10.43 -20.05 3.39
#